data_AF-A0A6P8J3T6-F1
#
_entry.id   AF-A0A6P8J3T6-F1
#
_cell.length_a   1.000
_cell.length_b   1.000
_cell.length_c   1.000
_cell.angle_alpha   90.00
_cell.angle_beta   90.00
_cell.angle_gamma   90.00
#
_symmetry.space_group_name_H-M   'P 1'
#
loop_
_entity.id
_entity.type
_entity.pdbx_description
1 polymer ?
#
loop_
_entity_poly.entity_id
_entity_poly.type
_entity_poly.pdbx_seq_one_letter_code
_entity_poly.pdbx_strand_id
1 'polypeptide(L)'
;MMAALYDSQRVPVLGFHNPAATILYPKGSYSYSYGNTRGQDVTENLGTQKDQHLDVLLLASGDVRNLLFTVSGLSLRKPNERPKSISFHLNDYDPSIVARNAVVLEIANTIDPGEDDDVDFLWNVWYNLALSKDHSDRLRATLASLITRDFNECESFLKFQESKVLQECQAIWEDWKEVELDVDSVKEERKQLISEKSLSLEKFHVHVMQQIMMAPNVKSDFIKKSSPYYKEIKHWFEEGSTNDERHSVNPTLIRPFDHKWRVHYTACAFEGYLPLSRSDLIRCRSITGCCKETLRLLVKRFQQFKTATTFTVFFWTGDGLLLCTSRLPQGMRFDVIDTSNVADHIGLLNILVCCSPRLKRPLESQMFTSSMLWFKECENIMKYYSKCLGVNTYLLPTILGLKLAVDFDLGNRRLPDDICSSQEIFCWVKTERTRTLLTLEEGDEVIQALFILVERCFDLVGLSKDKVFGPNLSSPLTLLRILQQLDPIVEGGAARILDLLRSKLPRDFEDKFGLSWNLINGSLGSIKEPIVEVNVKIDISTASWCTPIPMIIIFDDISKIPLKDPESNEFPPLNLKRRVIYNSLRYDDSKRVVTFHILEKDWYAIKDTSCLSIMSNTLQPTTIDSEPVCLGDEDVVSIVRRVDPVKTFGLDCVQTFDVRPKKQEHSALEVIKVEESECSYKAEIAILNPNKCKAKMDVQFYPEKCPTNINVKFEDGEECTIYFSCSVNEKSSKFQISRKQGKIVCVMPKREDGTVGERVIQNIAPVPFHALEIWDSGFDDTVIICGHMFGTELDMKLKSERKSGDAFFDLRESISKILQGHVEEPKIPKVYALEDNPLVRAPYNTLDDIKRKKGFIIKVEKIYRWNYLPLIKIIFYDCKKYGDIMKKNPTGSEALVRSFLSTIMRASILRTWADQKELDLLRKMLYTNAVRIPQEEVSADSLWKASFVTPLFPRERNNIFFQGAGTCDQRNKAQRSPKQ
;
A
#
# COMPACT_ATOMS: atom_id res chain seq x y z
N MET A 1 -23.88 1.80 24.84
CA MET A 1 -24.47 0.59 24.24
C MET A 1 -24.51 0.81 22.73
N MET A 2 -23.49 0.40 21.97
CA MET A 2 -23.48 0.56 20.51
C MET A 2 -23.90 -0.76 19.88
N ALA A 3 -25.14 -0.84 19.39
CA ALA A 3 -25.67 -1.96 18.60
C ALA A 3 -24.80 -2.21 17.36
N ALA A 4 -24.86 -3.41 16.77
CA ALA A 4 -24.14 -3.76 15.55
C ALA A 4 -24.39 -2.67 14.46
N LEU A 5 -23.31 -2.07 13.96
CA LEU A 5 -23.30 -0.91 13.05
C LEU A 5 -23.49 -1.37 11.61
N TYR A 6 -24.44 -2.25 11.31
CA TYR A 6 -24.64 -2.75 9.95
C TYR A 6 -26.03 -2.36 9.44
N ASP A 7 -26.12 -2.06 8.15
CA ASP A 7 -27.38 -1.78 7.48
C ASP A 7 -28.18 -3.06 7.20
N SER A 8 -29.34 -2.94 6.54
CA SER A 8 -30.18 -4.09 6.19
C SER A 8 -29.50 -5.10 5.26
N GLN A 9 -28.47 -4.65 4.54
CA GLN A 9 -27.64 -5.45 3.64
C GLN A 9 -26.41 -6.01 4.36
N ARG A 10 -26.33 -5.83 5.68
CA ARG A 10 -25.25 -6.24 6.57
C ARG A 10 -23.90 -5.61 6.19
N VAL A 11 -23.92 -4.44 5.56
CA VAL A 11 -22.74 -3.62 5.29
C VAL A 11 -22.55 -2.63 6.46
N PRO A 12 -21.32 -2.37 6.92
CA PRO A 12 -21.11 -1.42 7.99
C PRO A 12 -21.64 -0.02 7.64
N VAL A 13 -22.48 0.51 8.50
CA VAL A 13 -22.85 1.93 8.51
C VAL A 13 -21.60 2.72 8.84
N LEU A 14 -21.07 3.41 7.84
CA LEU A 14 -19.86 4.20 7.98
C LEU A 14 -20.11 5.37 8.94
N GLY A 15 -19.21 5.55 9.92
CA GLY A 15 -19.21 6.76 10.75
C GLY A 15 -18.60 7.96 10.03
N PHE A 16 -18.81 9.15 10.58
CA PHE A 16 -18.13 10.38 10.12
C PHE A 16 -16.63 10.42 10.44
N HIS A 17 -16.14 9.45 11.22
CA HIS A 17 -14.73 9.19 11.46
C HIS A 17 -14.00 8.57 10.26
N ASN A 18 -14.74 7.92 9.34
CA ASN A 18 -14.18 7.51 8.06
C ASN A 18 -14.23 8.74 7.11
N PRO A 19 -13.10 9.34 6.72
CA PRO A 19 -13.08 10.53 5.89
C PRO A 19 -13.33 10.25 4.40
N ALA A 20 -13.40 8.99 3.97
CA ALA A 20 -13.65 8.65 2.58
C ALA A 20 -15.08 9.00 2.14
N ALA A 21 -15.24 9.18 0.84
CA ALA A 21 -16.56 9.30 0.24
C ALA A 21 -17.40 8.05 0.56
N THR A 22 -18.65 8.24 0.98
CA THR A 22 -19.57 7.12 1.23
C THR A 22 -19.93 6.45 -0.08
N ILE A 23 -19.99 5.12 -0.07
CA ILE A 23 -20.38 4.29 -1.20
C ILE A 23 -21.58 3.46 -0.77
N LEU A 24 -22.64 3.43 -1.60
CA LEU A 24 -23.82 2.60 -1.35
C LEU A 24 -23.68 1.28 -2.10
N TYR A 25 -23.95 0.15 -1.42
CA TYR A 25 -23.73 -1.19 -1.95
C TYR A 25 -25.03 -1.99 -2.15
N PRO A 26 -25.91 -1.65 -3.12
CA PRO A 26 -27.28 -2.19 -3.25
C PRO A 26 -27.48 -3.70 -3.14
N LYS A 27 -26.45 -4.51 -3.45
CA LYS A 27 -26.49 -5.98 -3.42
C LYS A 27 -25.72 -6.58 -2.24
N GLY A 28 -25.32 -5.76 -1.26
CA GLY A 28 -24.33 -6.09 -0.25
C GLY A 28 -22.91 -6.14 -0.81
N SER A 29 -21.92 -6.27 0.07
CA SER A 29 -20.52 -6.44 -0.31
C SER A 29 -20.16 -7.91 -0.55
N TYR A 30 -19.18 -8.14 -1.42
CA TYR A 30 -18.55 -9.46 -1.55
C TYR A 30 -17.59 -9.70 -0.39
N SER A 31 -17.52 -10.95 0.05
CA SER A 31 -16.48 -11.39 0.99
C SER A 31 -15.24 -11.86 0.23
N TYR A 32 -14.07 -11.55 0.77
CA TYR A 32 -12.78 -11.98 0.24
C TYR A 32 -12.17 -13.07 1.14
N SER A 33 -12.94 -14.14 1.40
CA SER A 33 -12.58 -15.21 2.33
C SER A 33 -11.30 -15.97 1.98
N TYR A 34 -10.85 -15.90 0.73
CA TYR A 34 -9.56 -16.49 0.31
C TYR A 34 -8.45 -15.46 0.23
N GLY A 35 -8.76 -14.18 0.48
CA GLY A 35 -7.98 -13.00 0.11
C GLY A 35 -7.73 -12.87 -1.39
N ASN A 36 -7.63 -11.64 -1.87
CA ASN A 36 -7.43 -11.28 -3.28
C ASN A 36 -5.99 -10.81 -3.59
N THR A 37 -5.14 -10.70 -2.56
CA THR A 37 -3.72 -10.39 -2.69
C THR A 37 -2.88 -11.61 -2.33
N ARG A 38 -1.62 -11.64 -2.78
CA ARG A 38 -0.67 -12.70 -2.39
C ARG A 38 -0.36 -12.65 -0.89
N GLY A 39 -0.09 -13.83 -0.31
CA GLY A 39 0.40 -13.92 1.06
C GLY A 39 1.83 -13.37 1.17
N GLN A 40 2.10 -12.53 2.16
CA GLN A 40 3.41 -11.89 2.33
C GLN A 40 3.87 -11.83 3.79
N ASP A 41 5.19 -11.83 3.99
CA ASP A 41 5.82 -11.46 5.26
C ASP A 41 5.85 -9.93 5.39
N VAL A 42 4.95 -9.38 6.20
CA VAL A 42 4.87 -7.92 6.42
C VAL A 42 6.02 -7.39 7.29
N THR A 43 6.91 -8.26 7.78
CA THR A 43 8.11 -7.91 8.53
C THR A 43 9.40 -8.08 7.72
N GLU A 44 9.33 -8.43 6.43
CA GLU A 44 10.50 -8.74 5.59
C GLU A 44 11.59 -7.66 5.64
N ASN A 45 11.20 -6.39 5.73
CA ASN A 45 12.11 -5.25 5.79
C ASN A 45 12.39 -4.76 7.21
N LEU A 46 11.67 -5.22 8.23
CA LEU A 46 11.81 -4.76 9.60
C LEU A 46 12.83 -5.62 10.36
N GLY A 47 13.96 -5.01 10.75
CA GLY A 47 14.92 -5.64 11.64
C GLY A 47 14.34 -5.85 13.04
N THR A 48 14.62 -7.00 13.65
CA THR A 48 14.06 -7.41 14.93
C THR A 48 15.14 -7.90 15.88
N GLN A 49 14.90 -7.79 17.19
CA GLN A 49 15.84 -8.19 18.23
C GLN A 49 15.22 -9.18 19.21
N LYS A 50 16.07 -9.99 19.85
CA LYS A 50 15.66 -11.04 20.80
C LYS A 50 14.69 -10.59 21.88
N ASP A 51 14.88 -9.41 22.44
CA ASP A 51 14.10 -8.94 23.60
C ASP A 51 12.90 -8.07 23.22
N GLN A 52 12.64 -7.89 21.92
CA GLN A 52 11.62 -7.00 21.40
C GLN A 52 10.22 -7.62 21.44
N HIS A 53 9.21 -6.79 21.72
CA HIS A 53 7.80 -7.06 21.40
C HIS A 53 7.43 -6.41 20.06
N LEU A 54 6.74 -7.16 19.20
CA LEU A 54 6.22 -6.67 17.92
C LEU A 54 4.71 -6.53 17.93
N ASP A 55 4.24 -5.35 17.57
CA ASP A 55 2.81 -5.06 17.36
C ASP A 55 2.54 -4.96 15.85
N VAL A 56 1.70 -5.86 15.31
CA VAL A 56 1.34 -5.91 13.88
C VAL A 56 -0.15 -5.73 13.71
N LEU A 57 -0.59 -4.73 12.94
CA LEU A 57 -1.98 -4.48 12.59
C LEU A 57 -2.23 -4.88 11.13
N LEU A 58 -3.17 -5.79 10.89
CA LEU A 58 -3.65 -6.19 9.57
C LEU A 58 -5.09 -5.68 9.42
N LEU A 59 -5.26 -4.55 8.72
CA LEU A 59 -6.57 -3.95 8.42
C LEU A 59 -7.16 -4.55 7.16
N ALA A 60 -8.48 -4.78 7.18
CA ALA A 60 -9.20 -5.52 6.13
C ALA A 60 -8.50 -6.86 5.80
N SER A 61 -8.14 -7.59 6.86
CA SER A 61 -7.50 -8.89 6.78
C SER A 61 -8.55 -9.94 6.40
N GLY A 62 -8.88 -9.99 5.10
CA GLY A 62 -9.80 -10.96 4.50
C GLY A 62 -9.44 -12.42 4.78
N ASP A 63 -8.16 -12.68 5.08
CA ASP A 63 -7.61 -14.01 5.26
C ASP A 63 -6.32 -13.98 6.13
N VAL A 64 -5.95 -15.10 6.76
CA VAL A 64 -4.81 -15.20 7.70
C VAL A 64 -3.46 -15.53 7.06
N ARG A 65 -3.36 -15.65 5.72
CA ARG A 65 -2.11 -15.96 5.01
C ARG A 65 -0.98 -15.00 5.39
N ASN A 66 -1.20 -13.69 5.43
CA ASN A 66 -0.14 -12.73 5.80
C ASN A 66 0.44 -12.99 7.19
N LEU A 67 -0.39 -13.42 8.15
CA LEU A 67 0.06 -13.84 9.48
C LEU A 67 0.96 -15.08 9.37
N LEU A 68 0.51 -16.13 8.66
CA LEU A 68 1.29 -17.37 8.51
C LEU A 68 2.62 -17.14 7.76
N PHE A 69 2.62 -16.34 6.70
CA PHE A 69 3.83 -15.98 5.95
C PHE A 69 4.79 -15.14 6.80
N THR A 70 4.28 -14.19 7.59
CA THR A 70 5.09 -13.39 8.52
C THR A 70 5.75 -14.26 9.59
N VAL A 71 5.00 -15.17 10.21
CA VAL A 71 5.54 -16.09 11.21
C VAL A 71 6.58 -17.04 10.59
N SER A 72 6.30 -17.55 9.38
CA SER A 72 7.25 -18.36 8.62
C SER A 72 8.55 -17.60 8.33
N GLY A 73 8.46 -16.34 7.87
CA GLY A 73 9.62 -15.47 7.61
C GLY A 73 10.45 -15.19 8.87
N LEU A 74 9.79 -14.86 9.99
CA LEU A 74 10.45 -14.66 11.29
C LEU A 74 11.15 -15.94 11.77
N SER A 75 10.56 -17.12 11.53
CA SER A 75 11.16 -18.41 11.93
C SER A 75 12.49 -18.72 11.21
N LEU A 76 12.71 -18.14 10.02
CA LEU A 76 13.94 -18.29 9.24
C LEU A 76 15.10 -17.40 9.76
N ARG A 77 14.82 -16.46 10.66
CA ARG A 77 15.86 -15.57 11.22
C ARG A 77 16.73 -16.29 12.24
N LYS A 78 17.91 -15.75 12.52
CA LYS A 78 18.78 -16.28 13.59
C LYS A 78 18.11 -16.09 14.96
N PRO A 79 18.39 -16.93 15.98
CA PRO A 79 17.74 -16.82 17.29
C PRO A 79 17.86 -15.46 17.98
N ASN A 80 18.94 -14.71 17.75
CA ASN A 80 19.14 -13.36 18.31
C ASN A 80 18.36 -12.26 17.55
N GLU A 81 17.89 -12.56 16.35
CA GLU A 81 17.09 -11.69 15.50
C GLU A 81 15.59 -11.98 15.65
N ARG A 82 15.18 -13.08 16.27
CA ARG A 82 13.75 -13.40 16.46
C ARG A 82 13.16 -12.60 17.63
N PRO A 83 11.99 -11.96 17.48
CA PRO A 83 11.37 -11.21 18.57
C PRO A 83 11.02 -12.13 19.77
N LYS A 84 11.03 -11.58 20.98
CA LYS A 84 10.59 -12.29 22.19
C LYS A 84 9.11 -12.64 22.14
N SER A 85 8.33 -11.73 21.55
CA SER A 85 6.88 -11.77 21.56
C SER A 85 6.29 -10.98 20.39
N ILE A 86 5.13 -11.40 19.92
CA ILE A 86 4.41 -10.75 18.83
C ILE A 86 2.90 -10.77 19.08
N SER A 87 2.26 -9.65 18.79
CA SER A 87 0.81 -9.49 18.79
C SER A 87 0.34 -9.11 17.40
N PHE A 88 -0.57 -9.91 16.83
CA PHE A 88 -1.29 -9.59 15.61
C PHE A 88 -2.65 -8.99 15.96
N HIS A 89 -3.06 -7.93 15.28
CA HIS A 89 -4.39 -7.33 15.37
C HIS A 89 -5.04 -7.45 14.00
N LEU A 90 -6.02 -8.34 13.88
CA LEU A 90 -6.74 -8.59 12.64
C LEU A 90 -8.07 -7.86 12.68
N ASN A 91 -8.32 -7.05 11.66
CA ASN A 91 -9.58 -6.37 11.47
C ASN A 91 -10.16 -6.72 10.11
N ASP A 92 -11.45 -7.01 10.06
CA ASP A 92 -12.23 -6.91 8.84
C ASP A 92 -13.55 -6.20 9.12
N TYR A 93 -14.08 -5.55 8.10
CA TYR A 93 -15.38 -4.91 8.21
C TYR A 93 -16.50 -5.96 8.26
N ASP A 94 -16.27 -7.14 7.68
CA ASP A 94 -17.18 -8.28 7.69
C ASP A 94 -16.91 -9.18 8.91
N PRO A 95 -17.87 -9.30 9.85
CA PRO A 95 -17.66 -10.11 11.06
C PRO A 95 -17.56 -11.60 10.75
N SER A 96 -18.12 -12.07 9.62
CA SER A 96 -17.98 -13.47 9.20
C SER A 96 -16.54 -13.81 8.80
N ILE A 97 -15.79 -12.85 8.24
CA ILE A 97 -14.36 -13.02 7.96
C ILE A 97 -13.56 -13.17 9.26
N VAL A 98 -13.88 -12.34 10.27
CA VAL A 98 -13.23 -12.40 11.58
C VAL A 98 -13.50 -13.75 12.26
N ALA A 99 -14.76 -14.19 12.28
CA ALA A 99 -15.18 -15.48 12.82
C ALA A 99 -14.50 -16.65 12.09
N ARG A 100 -14.40 -16.58 10.75
CA ARG A 100 -13.70 -17.57 9.92
C ARG A 100 -12.21 -17.63 10.21
N ASN A 101 -11.55 -16.48 10.29
CA ASN A 101 -10.11 -16.42 10.56
C ASN A 101 -9.74 -17.06 11.91
N ALA A 102 -10.60 -16.92 12.92
CA ALA A 102 -10.45 -17.62 14.19
C ALA A 102 -10.58 -19.15 14.04
N VAL A 103 -11.56 -19.64 13.25
CA VAL A 103 -11.72 -21.08 12.95
C VAL A 103 -10.48 -21.63 12.24
N VAL A 104 -10.01 -20.95 11.20
CA VAL A 104 -8.84 -21.38 10.42
C VAL A 104 -7.58 -21.43 11.29
N LEU A 105 -7.34 -20.42 12.14
CA LEU A 105 -6.20 -20.39 13.06
C LEU A 105 -6.31 -21.45 14.16
N GLU A 106 -7.52 -21.74 14.64
CA GLU A 106 -7.74 -22.82 15.60
C GLU A 106 -7.41 -24.18 14.98
N ILE A 107 -7.92 -24.46 13.77
CA ILE A 107 -7.61 -25.70 13.06
C ILE A 107 -6.10 -25.81 12.82
N ALA A 108 -5.47 -24.75 12.28
CA ALA A 108 -4.02 -24.73 12.07
C ALA A 108 -3.21 -24.92 13.36
N ASN A 109 -3.76 -24.56 14.53
CA ASN A 109 -3.14 -24.77 15.82
C ASN A 109 -3.25 -26.23 16.31
N THR A 110 -4.32 -26.96 15.94
CA THR A 110 -4.61 -28.28 16.50
C THR A 110 -4.25 -29.46 15.60
N ILE A 111 -4.19 -29.27 14.28
CA ILE A 111 -3.87 -30.36 13.35
C ILE A 111 -2.40 -30.79 13.44
N ASP A 112 -2.09 -32.04 13.08
CA ASP A 112 -0.73 -32.50 12.80
C ASP A 112 -0.39 -32.23 11.32
N PRO A 113 0.53 -31.29 11.01
CA PRO A 113 0.93 -31.04 9.63
C PRO A 113 1.66 -32.23 8.98
N GLY A 114 2.09 -33.24 9.75
CA GLY A 114 2.66 -34.48 9.25
C GLY A 114 1.65 -35.44 8.63
N GLU A 115 0.37 -35.33 8.99
CA GLU A 115 -0.70 -36.21 8.53
C GLU A 115 -1.45 -35.59 7.33
N ASP A 116 -1.67 -36.38 6.27
CA ASP A 116 -2.30 -35.89 5.03
C ASP A 116 -3.77 -35.49 5.25
N ASP A 117 -4.54 -36.29 6.00
CA ASP A 117 -5.96 -36.01 6.26
C ASP A 117 -6.17 -34.73 7.09
N ASP A 118 -5.23 -34.41 7.96
CA ASP A 118 -5.25 -33.20 8.79
C ASP A 118 -4.98 -31.94 7.97
N VAL A 119 -4.03 -32.01 7.03
CA VAL A 119 -3.78 -30.93 6.06
C VAL A 119 -4.98 -30.79 5.12
N ASP A 120 -5.60 -31.90 4.72
CA ASP A 120 -6.80 -31.92 3.88
C ASP A 120 -8.01 -31.32 4.58
N PHE A 121 -8.20 -31.61 5.87
CA PHE A 121 -9.25 -31.01 6.69
C PHE A 121 -9.10 -29.48 6.72
N LEU A 122 -7.91 -28.97 7.05
CA LEU A 122 -7.65 -27.53 7.03
C LEU A 122 -7.87 -26.94 5.63
N TRP A 123 -7.36 -27.58 4.58
CA TRP A 123 -7.53 -27.12 3.19
C TRP A 123 -9.01 -27.04 2.80
N ASN A 124 -9.79 -28.08 3.13
CA ASN A 124 -11.20 -28.18 2.78
C ASN A 124 -12.03 -27.13 3.50
N VAL A 125 -11.84 -26.95 4.81
CA VAL A 125 -12.52 -25.88 5.57
C VAL A 125 -12.09 -24.49 5.07
N TRP A 126 -10.83 -24.32 4.68
CA TRP A 126 -10.34 -23.04 4.20
C TRP A 126 -10.94 -22.69 2.84
N TYR A 127 -10.96 -23.61 1.88
CA TYR A 127 -11.21 -23.26 0.48
C TYR A 127 -12.41 -23.93 -0.18
N ASN A 128 -12.77 -25.15 0.21
CA ASN A 128 -13.74 -25.93 -0.56
C ASN A 128 -15.18 -25.62 -0.14
N LEU A 129 -16.05 -25.47 -1.15
CA LEU A 129 -17.48 -25.23 -0.97
C LEU A 129 -18.17 -26.40 -0.26
N ALA A 130 -17.70 -27.62 -0.50
CA ALA A 130 -18.29 -28.83 0.05
C ALA A 130 -17.27 -29.64 0.86
N LEU A 131 -17.75 -30.26 1.93
CA LEU A 131 -16.98 -31.08 2.86
C LEU A 131 -17.44 -32.54 2.82
N SER A 132 -16.53 -33.45 3.17
CA SER A 132 -16.86 -34.84 3.50
C SER A 132 -17.64 -34.90 4.82
N LYS A 133 -18.26 -36.04 5.12
CA LYS A 133 -18.93 -36.24 6.40
C LYS A 133 -17.97 -36.07 7.58
N ASP A 134 -16.80 -36.71 7.50
CA ASP A 134 -15.79 -36.66 8.55
C ASP A 134 -15.30 -35.21 8.80
N HIS A 135 -14.96 -34.49 7.74
CA HIS A 135 -14.49 -33.10 7.85
C HIS A 135 -15.60 -32.16 8.32
N SER A 136 -16.86 -32.42 7.97
CA SER A 136 -18.01 -31.69 8.51
C SER A 136 -18.19 -31.91 10.01
N ASP A 137 -18.09 -33.17 10.47
CA ASP A 137 -18.23 -33.52 11.88
C ASP A 137 -17.07 -32.92 12.71
N ARG A 138 -15.85 -32.94 12.17
CA ARG A 138 -14.68 -32.28 12.75
C ARG A 138 -14.85 -30.76 12.83
N LEU A 139 -15.33 -30.11 11.77
CA LEU A 139 -15.62 -28.67 11.79
C LEU A 139 -16.68 -28.33 12.84
N ARG A 140 -17.77 -29.11 12.93
CA ARG A 140 -18.82 -28.91 13.94
C ARG A 140 -18.26 -29.02 15.36
N ALA A 141 -17.32 -29.95 15.60
CA ALA A 141 -16.61 -30.06 16.88
C ALA A 141 -15.72 -28.85 17.16
N THR A 142 -14.97 -28.35 16.17
CA THR A 142 -14.18 -27.11 16.30
C THR A 142 -15.08 -25.92 16.64
N LEU A 143 -16.20 -25.74 15.94
CA LEU A 143 -17.17 -24.66 16.21
C LEU A 143 -17.74 -24.77 17.63
N ALA A 144 -18.14 -25.97 18.06
CA ALA A 144 -18.64 -26.20 19.43
C ALA A 144 -17.60 -25.84 20.50
N SER A 145 -16.33 -26.17 20.27
CA SER A 145 -15.23 -25.78 21.15
C SER A 145 -15.08 -24.26 21.22
N LEU A 146 -15.09 -23.56 20.08
CA LEU A 146 -14.94 -22.10 20.03
C LEU A 146 -16.11 -21.36 20.67
N ILE A 147 -17.35 -21.83 20.50
CA ILE A 147 -18.55 -21.21 21.08
C ILE A 147 -18.48 -21.15 22.62
N THR A 148 -18.02 -22.24 23.24
CA THR A 148 -18.04 -22.40 24.71
C THR A 148 -16.76 -21.95 25.41
N ARG A 149 -15.70 -21.62 24.66
CA ARG A 149 -14.37 -21.31 25.21
C ARG A 149 -14.31 -19.94 25.89
N ASP A 150 -13.62 -19.85 27.02
CA ASP A 150 -13.23 -18.58 27.61
C ASP A 150 -11.93 -18.05 27.00
N PHE A 151 -12.04 -17.07 26.11
CA PHE A 151 -10.88 -16.44 25.47
C PHE A 151 -10.11 -15.48 26.38
N ASN A 152 -10.58 -15.20 27.59
CA ASN A 152 -9.88 -14.31 28.53
C ASN A 152 -8.71 -15.01 29.24
N GLU A 153 -8.70 -16.34 29.28
CA GLU A 153 -7.61 -17.12 29.89
C GLU A 153 -6.25 -16.76 29.32
N CYS A 154 -5.23 -16.66 30.19
CA CYS A 154 -3.88 -16.22 29.78
C CYS A 154 -3.26 -17.11 28.70
N GLU A 155 -3.64 -18.38 28.63
CA GLU A 155 -3.12 -19.37 27.69
C GLU A 155 -3.74 -19.26 26.29
N SER A 156 -4.92 -18.64 26.15
CA SER A 156 -5.55 -18.45 24.84
C SER A 156 -4.73 -17.49 24.00
N PHE A 157 -4.26 -17.95 22.84
CA PHE A 157 -3.57 -17.09 21.87
C PHE A 157 -4.56 -16.28 21.02
N LEU A 158 -5.83 -16.67 20.95
CA LEU A 158 -6.89 -15.91 20.31
C LEU A 158 -7.55 -14.98 21.34
N LYS A 159 -7.70 -13.71 21.02
CA LYS A 159 -8.24 -12.66 21.90
C LYS A 159 -9.27 -11.81 21.16
N PHE A 160 -10.33 -11.44 21.86
CA PHE A 160 -11.38 -10.57 21.36
C PHE A 160 -11.45 -9.36 22.30
N GLN A 161 -10.85 -8.24 21.89
CA GLN A 161 -10.61 -7.12 22.80
C GLN A 161 -11.90 -6.49 23.33
N GLU A 162 -12.95 -6.45 22.50
CA GLU A 162 -14.27 -5.99 22.89
C GLU A 162 -15.22 -7.17 23.00
N SER A 163 -15.96 -7.28 24.11
CA SER A 163 -16.89 -8.40 24.34
C SER A 163 -17.94 -8.56 23.23
N LYS A 164 -18.32 -7.46 22.59
CA LYS A 164 -19.24 -7.46 21.44
C LYS A 164 -18.67 -8.21 20.23
N VAL A 165 -17.36 -8.12 19.98
CA VAL A 165 -16.72 -8.84 18.87
C VAL A 165 -16.81 -10.35 19.10
N LEU A 166 -16.55 -10.79 20.33
CA LEU A 166 -16.70 -12.21 20.69
C LEU A 166 -18.16 -12.67 20.53
N GLN A 167 -19.12 -11.88 21.02
CA GLN A 167 -20.55 -12.19 20.88
C GLN A 167 -21.00 -12.29 19.41
N GLU A 168 -20.51 -11.39 18.55
CA GLU A 168 -20.75 -11.46 17.10
C GLU A 168 -20.19 -12.75 16.50
N CYS A 169 -18.94 -13.11 16.83
CA CYS A 169 -18.33 -14.36 16.36
C CYS A 169 -19.06 -15.61 16.89
N GLN A 170 -19.45 -15.63 18.16
CA GLN A 170 -20.19 -16.74 18.77
C GLN A 170 -21.53 -16.97 18.08
N ALA A 171 -22.30 -15.90 17.82
CA ALA A 171 -23.56 -16.00 17.10
C ALA A 171 -23.38 -16.55 15.67
N ILE A 172 -22.28 -16.17 14.99
CA ILE A 172 -21.94 -16.68 13.67
C ILE A 172 -21.55 -18.16 13.72
N TRP A 173 -20.73 -18.57 14.70
CA TRP A 173 -20.36 -19.97 14.87
C TRP A 173 -21.57 -20.84 15.23
N GLU A 174 -22.51 -20.34 16.03
CA GLU A 174 -23.79 -21.01 16.30
C GLU A 174 -24.61 -21.21 15.03
N ASP A 175 -24.78 -20.16 14.21
CA ASP A 175 -25.46 -20.26 12.91
C ASP A 175 -24.79 -21.30 12.00
N TRP A 176 -23.47 -21.21 11.83
CA TRP A 176 -22.69 -22.15 11.01
C TRP A 176 -22.69 -23.60 11.51
N LYS A 177 -22.85 -23.82 12.81
CA LYS A 177 -22.88 -25.15 13.41
C LYS A 177 -24.19 -25.90 13.08
N GLU A 178 -25.29 -25.15 12.97
CA GLU A 178 -26.64 -25.69 12.79
C GLU A 178 -27.15 -25.59 11.34
N VAL A 179 -26.49 -24.79 10.49
CA VAL A 179 -26.91 -24.62 9.10
C VAL A 179 -26.68 -25.89 8.27
N GLU A 180 -27.72 -26.34 7.59
CA GLU A 180 -27.66 -27.41 6.60
C GLU A 180 -28.25 -26.90 5.29
N LEU A 181 -27.41 -26.82 4.26
CA LEU A 181 -27.78 -26.38 2.92
C LEU A 181 -27.54 -27.50 1.91
N ASP A 182 -28.37 -27.51 0.88
CA ASP A 182 -28.17 -28.36 -0.28
C ASP A 182 -26.96 -27.89 -1.09
N VAL A 183 -25.98 -28.79 -1.28
CA VAL A 183 -24.72 -28.49 -1.97
C VAL A 183 -24.95 -28.06 -3.41
N ASP A 184 -25.86 -28.73 -4.13
CA ASP A 184 -26.11 -28.45 -5.54
C ASP A 184 -26.78 -27.08 -5.73
N SER A 185 -27.68 -26.70 -4.82
CA SER A 185 -28.31 -25.37 -4.79
C SER A 185 -27.28 -24.25 -4.60
N VAL A 186 -26.35 -24.38 -3.66
CA VAL A 186 -25.28 -23.38 -3.44
C VAL A 186 -24.31 -23.32 -4.62
N LYS A 187 -23.99 -24.46 -5.24
CA LYS A 187 -23.19 -24.49 -6.48
C LYS A 187 -23.86 -23.72 -7.61
N GLU A 188 -25.18 -23.86 -7.76
CA GLU A 188 -25.94 -23.12 -8.77
C GLU A 188 -25.99 -21.61 -8.47
N GLU A 189 -26.16 -21.22 -7.21
CA GLU A 189 -26.07 -19.81 -6.80
C GLU A 189 -24.71 -19.20 -7.18
N ARG A 190 -23.61 -19.92 -6.90
CA ARG A 190 -22.27 -19.48 -7.30
C ARG A 190 -22.11 -19.36 -8.82
N LYS A 191 -22.64 -20.32 -9.60
CA LYS A 191 -22.62 -20.26 -11.07
C LYS A 191 -23.42 -19.07 -11.61
N GLN A 192 -24.59 -18.79 -11.02
CA GLN A 192 -25.39 -17.63 -11.35
C GLN A 192 -24.60 -16.34 -11.07
N LEU A 193 -23.95 -16.23 -9.90
CA LEU A 193 -23.14 -15.06 -9.54
C LEU A 193 -22.01 -14.79 -10.54
N ILE A 194 -21.33 -15.84 -11.01
CA ILE A 194 -20.28 -15.74 -12.03
C ILE A 194 -20.86 -15.28 -13.38
N SER A 195 -22.01 -15.84 -13.79
CA SER A 195 -22.63 -15.51 -15.08
C SER A 195 -23.21 -14.09 -15.14
N GLU A 196 -23.76 -13.56 -14.04
CA GLU A 196 -24.26 -12.17 -13.94
C GLU A 196 -23.18 -11.13 -14.26
N LYS A 197 -21.90 -11.45 -14.04
CA LYS A 197 -20.79 -10.55 -14.34
C LYS A 197 -20.34 -10.59 -15.80
N SER A 198 -21.01 -11.36 -16.67
CA SER A 198 -20.70 -11.48 -18.10
C SER A 198 -19.24 -11.87 -18.38
N LEU A 199 -18.62 -12.61 -17.46
CA LEU A 199 -17.25 -13.12 -17.58
C LEU A 199 -17.29 -14.59 -18.00
N SER A 200 -16.52 -14.97 -19.02
CA SER A 200 -16.39 -16.38 -19.40
C SER A 200 -15.44 -17.10 -18.44
N LEU A 201 -15.80 -18.33 -18.04
CA LEU A 201 -14.93 -19.20 -17.23
C LEU A 201 -13.53 -19.36 -17.83
N GLU A 202 -13.45 -19.40 -19.17
CA GLU A 202 -12.18 -19.48 -19.88
C GLU A 202 -11.24 -18.31 -19.56
N LYS A 203 -11.75 -17.09 -19.35
CA LYS A 203 -10.92 -15.93 -18.94
C LYS A 203 -10.30 -16.14 -17.57
N PHE A 204 -11.06 -16.65 -16.60
CA PHE A 204 -10.53 -16.95 -15.26
C PHE A 204 -9.50 -18.08 -15.29
N HIS A 205 -9.76 -19.13 -16.06
CA HIS A 205 -8.80 -20.24 -16.22
C HIS A 205 -7.48 -19.76 -16.79
N VAL A 206 -7.53 -18.97 -17.88
CA VAL A 206 -6.34 -18.42 -18.51
C VAL A 206 -5.59 -17.51 -17.54
N HIS A 207 -6.31 -16.68 -16.78
CA HIS A 207 -5.71 -15.80 -15.79
C HIS A 207 -4.94 -16.58 -14.71
N VAL A 208 -5.57 -17.55 -14.04
CA VAL A 208 -4.90 -18.35 -13.01
C VAL A 208 -3.72 -19.15 -13.60
N MET A 209 -3.86 -19.70 -14.81
CA MET A 209 -2.77 -20.41 -15.51
C MET A 209 -1.57 -19.51 -15.81
N GLN A 210 -1.81 -18.26 -16.20
CA GLN A 210 -0.76 -17.27 -16.44
C GLN A 210 0.01 -16.95 -15.16
N GLN A 211 -0.69 -16.84 -14.02
CA GLN A 211 -0.07 -16.60 -12.72
C GLN A 211 0.76 -17.80 -12.22
N ILE A 212 0.32 -19.04 -12.47
CA ILE A 212 1.02 -20.25 -12.02
C ILE A 212 2.41 -20.35 -12.64
N MET A 213 2.50 -20.22 -13.97
CA MET A 213 3.73 -20.52 -14.71
C MET A 213 4.65 -19.33 -14.90
N MET A 214 4.22 -18.14 -14.47
CA MET A 214 4.89 -16.89 -14.82
C MET A 214 5.10 -16.77 -16.34
N ALA A 215 4.26 -17.36 -17.20
CA ALA A 215 4.60 -17.55 -18.63
C ALA A 215 3.46 -17.08 -19.54
N PRO A 216 3.65 -16.01 -20.32
CA PRO A 216 2.63 -15.56 -21.25
C PRO A 216 2.44 -16.43 -22.50
N ASN A 217 3.44 -17.23 -22.89
CA ASN A 217 3.50 -17.66 -24.28
C ASN A 217 4.30 -18.92 -24.59
N VAL A 218 4.50 -19.80 -23.62
CA VAL A 218 5.10 -21.10 -23.96
C VAL A 218 3.99 -21.96 -24.54
N LYS A 219 4.21 -22.50 -25.76
CA LYS A 219 3.57 -23.75 -26.23
C LYS A 219 4.00 -24.90 -25.32
N SER A 220 3.76 -24.74 -24.02
CA SER A 220 4.12 -25.64 -22.95
C SER A 220 2.98 -26.61 -22.82
N ASP A 221 3.30 -27.90 -22.71
CA ASP A 221 2.31 -28.94 -22.46
C ASP A 221 1.46 -28.65 -21.20
N PHE A 222 1.97 -27.81 -20.29
CA PHE A 222 1.32 -27.39 -19.05
C PHE A 222 0.09 -26.49 -19.28
N ILE A 223 0.04 -25.67 -20.33
CA ILE A 223 -1.07 -24.72 -20.60
C ILE A 223 -2.15 -25.32 -21.52
N LYS A 224 -1.91 -26.53 -22.05
CA LYS A 224 -2.89 -27.22 -22.88
C LYS A 224 -4.13 -27.56 -22.06
N LYS A 225 -5.32 -27.49 -22.68
CA LYS A 225 -6.58 -27.95 -22.07
C LYS A 225 -6.53 -29.42 -21.60
N SER A 226 -5.60 -30.21 -22.14
CA SER A 226 -5.33 -31.59 -21.75
C SER A 226 -4.50 -31.75 -20.47
N SER A 227 -3.85 -30.69 -19.98
CA SER A 227 -2.97 -30.77 -18.82
C SER A 227 -3.75 -31.04 -17.53
N PRO A 228 -3.17 -31.74 -16.54
CA PRO A 228 -3.84 -31.97 -15.25
C PRO A 228 -4.14 -30.65 -14.51
N TYR A 229 -3.25 -29.66 -14.63
CA TYR A 229 -3.38 -28.35 -14.00
C TYR A 229 -4.59 -27.55 -14.55
N TYR A 230 -4.80 -27.57 -15.86
CA TYR A 230 -5.97 -26.93 -16.47
C TYR A 230 -7.28 -27.58 -15.96
N LYS A 231 -7.28 -28.92 -15.83
CA LYS A 231 -8.44 -29.65 -15.31
C LYS A 231 -8.76 -29.28 -13.86
N GLU A 232 -7.75 -29.13 -12.99
CA GLU A 232 -7.97 -28.70 -11.60
C GLU A 232 -8.56 -27.29 -11.50
N ILE A 233 -8.07 -26.33 -12.28
CA ILE A 233 -8.61 -24.96 -12.26
C ILE A 233 -10.04 -24.96 -12.83
N LYS A 234 -10.26 -25.69 -13.91
CA LYS A 234 -11.60 -25.85 -14.50
C LYS A 234 -12.57 -26.43 -13.47
N HIS A 235 -12.16 -27.51 -12.81
CA HIS A 235 -12.92 -28.16 -11.75
C HIS A 235 -13.28 -27.17 -10.63
N TRP A 236 -12.32 -26.37 -10.16
CA TRP A 236 -12.57 -25.35 -9.14
C TRP A 236 -13.66 -24.35 -9.54
N PHE A 237 -13.61 -23.81 -10.77
CA PHE A 237 -14.63 -22.84 -11.18
C PHE A 237 -15.99 -23.49 -11.46
N GLU A 238 -16.04 -24.76 -11.87
CA GLU A 238 -17.29 -25.48 -12.09
C GLU A 238 -17.94 -25.96 -10.78
N GLU A 239 -17.15 -26.43 -9.81
CA GLU A 239 -17.64 -27.12 -8.61
C GLU A 239 -17.50 -26.29 -7.32
N GLY A 240 -16.63 -25.28 -7.29
CA GLY A 240 -16.33 -24.51 -6.07
C GLY A 240 -15.46 -25.25 -5.04
N SER A 241 -14.93 -26.41 -5.42
CA SER A 241 -14.05 -27.24 -4.60
C SER A 241 -12.87 -27.75 -5.44
N THR A 242 -11.76 -28.10 -4.79
CA THR A 242 -10.63 -28.78 -5.44
C THR A 242 -10.78 -30.30 -5.49
N ASN A 243 -11.84 -30.84 -4.87
CA ASN A 243 -12.18 -32.25 -4.84
C ASN A 243 -13.66 -32.47 -5.23
N ASP A 244 -14.11 -33.73 -5.21
CA ASP A 244 -15.46 -34.14 -5.60
C ASP A 244 -16.41 -34.32 -4.39
N GLU A 245 -16.07 -33.76 -3.23
CA GLU A 245 -16.90 -33.87 -2.03
C GLU A 245 -18.26 -33.19 -2.24
N ARG A 246 -19.32 -33.81 -1.72
CA ARG A 246 -20.71 -33.34 -1.89
C ARG A 246 -21.60 -33.60 -0.67
N HIS A 247 -21.03 -34.00 0.48
CA HIS A 247 -21.85 -34.40 1.62
C HIS A 247 -22.54 -33.20 2.28
N SER A 248 -21.80 -32.13 2.56
CA SER A 248 -22.31 -30.94 3.23
C SER A 248 -21.67 -29.68 2.66
N VAL A 249 -22.39 -28.56 2.70
CA VAL A 249 -21.81 -27.24 2.39
C VAL A 249 -20.87 -26.84 3.52
N ASN A 250 -19.71 -26.29 3.18
CA ASN A 250 -18.81 -25.66 4.13
C ASN A 250 -19.45 -24.35 4.63
N PRO A 251 -19.95 -24.30 5.88
CA PRO A 251 -20.70 -23.16 6.37
C PRO A 251 -19.82 -21.92 6.51
N THR A 252 -18.50 -22.06 6.68
CA THR A 252 -17.57 -20.93 6.85
C THR A 252 -17.41 -20.05 5.60
N LEU A 253 -17.92 -20.50 4.45
CA LEU A 253 -17.95 -19.76 3.18
C LEU A 253 -19.32 -19.17 2.87
N ILE A 254 -20.31 -19.45 3.71
CA ILE A 254 -21.67 -18.98 3.59
C ILE A 254 -21.84 -17.76 4.49
N ARG A 255 -22.50 -16.73 3.95
CA ARG A 255 -22.84 -15.56 4.74
C ARG A 255 -23.80 -16.00 5.87
N PRO A 256 -23.49 -15.68 7.13
CA PRO A 256 -24.32 -16.14 8.25
C PRO A 256 -25.68 -15.45 8.25
N PHE A 257 -26.69 -16.13 8.76
CA PHE A 257 -28.09 -15.69 8.90
C PHE A 257 -28.88 -15.46 7.59
N ASP A 258 -28.23 -15.07 6.48
CA ASP A 258 -28.88 -14.96 5.16
C ASP A 258 -28.70 -16.22 4.30
N HIS A 259 -27.74 -17.06 4.67
CA HIS A 259 -27.39 -18.34 4.09
C HIS A 259 -27.13 -18.29 2.58
N LYS A 260 -26.47 -17.22 2.11
CA LYS A 260 -26.14 -17.01 0.69
C LYS A 260 -24.65 -17.10 0.39
N TRP A 261 -24.33 -17.53 -0.83
CA TRP A 261 -22.96 -17.46 -1.35
C TRP A 261 -22.56 -16.01 -1.69
N ARG A 262 -21.64 -15.44 -0.91
CA ARG A 262 -21.12 -14.07 -1.10
C ARG A 262 -19.61 -13.96 -1.34
N VAL A 263 -18.91 -15.10 -1.39
CA VAL A 263 -17.49 -15.10 -1.75
C VAL A 263 -17.32 -14.53 -3.16
N HIS A 264 -16.39 -13.59 -3.31
CA HIS A 264 -16.15 -12.89 -4.55
C HIS A 264 -15.97 -13.86 -5.72
N TYR A 265 -16.64 -13.59 -6.85
CA TYR A 265 -16.76 -14.50 -7.99
C TYR A 265 -15.43 -14.81 -8.71
N THR A 266 -14.37 -14.05 -8.43
CA THR A 266 -13.02 -14.32 -8.96
C THR A 266 -12.14 -15.10 -7.98
N ALA A 267 -12.58 -15.32 -6.75
CA ALA A 267 -11.73 -15.86 -5.70
C ALA A 267 -11.32 -17.31 -6.01
N CYS A 268 -10.04 -17.61 -5.86
CA CYS A 268 -9.47 -18.92 -6.18
C CYS A 268 -8.53 -19.41 -5.08
N ALA A 269 -8.66 -20.69 -4.70
CA ALA A 269 -7.87 -21.31 -3.64
C ALA A 269 -6.35 -21.24 -3.88
N PHE A 270 -5.93 -21.18 -5.14
CA PHE A 270 -4.51 -21.24 -5.50
C PHE A 270 -3.81 -19.89 -5.38
N GLU A 271 -4.51 -18.77 -5.57
CA GLU A 271 -3.92 -17.42 -5.74
C GLU A 271 -2.99 -17.02 -4.58
N GLY A 272 -3.28 -17.47 -3.37
CA GLY A 272 -2.46 -17.21 -2.18
C GLY A 272 -1.09 -17.86 -2.16
N TYR A 273 -0.88 -18.90 -2.98
CA TYR A 273 0.32 -19.71 -3.03
C TYR A 273 1.12 -19.48 -4.32
N LEU A 274 0.58 -18.71 -5.27
CA LEU A 274 1.21 -18.44 -6.56
C LEU A 274 2.34 -17.41 -6.44
N PRO A 275 3.38 -17.50 -7.30
CA PRO A 275 3.56 -18.52 -8.33
C PRO A 275 4.06 -19.86 -7.76
N LEU A 276 3.85 -20.95 -8.49
CA LEU A 276 4.37 -22.27 -8.12
C LEU A 276 5.60 -22.59 -8.96
N SER A 277 6.61 -23.23 -8.36
CA SER A 277 7.79 -23.62 -9.15
C SER A 277 7.42 -24.75 -10.11
N ARG A 278 8.14 -24.79 -11.23
CA ARG A 278 7.96 -25.85 -12.22
C ARG A 278 8.40 -27.21 -11.68
N SER A 279 9.47 -27.27 -10.90
CA SER A 279 9.92 -28.51 -10.24
C SER A 279 8.86 -29.07 -9.30
N ASP A 280 8.25 -28.21 -8.47
CA ASP A 280 7.19 -28.61 -7.55
C ASP A 280 5.96 -29.11 -8.34
N LEU A 281 5.54 -28.40 -9.39
CA LEU A 281 4.42 -28.82 -10.25
C LEU A 281 4.67 -30.17 -10.94
N ILE A 282 5.89 -30.42 -11.42
CA ILE A 282 6.28 -31.69 -12.04
C ILE A 282 6.27 -32.82 -11.01
N ARG A 283 6.79 -32.56 -9.80
CA ARG A 283 6.84 -33.53 -8.70
C ARG A 283 5.43 -33.92 -8.25
N CYS A 284 4.62 -32.93 -7.89
CA CYS A 284 3.29 -33.16 -7.33
C CYS A 284 2.27 -33.57 -8.39
N ARG A 285 2.49 -33.20 -9.67
CA ARG A 285 1.54 -33.36 -10.78
C ARG A 285 0.15 -32.76 -10.50
N SER A 286 0.06 -31.88 -9.50
CA SER A 286 -1.17 -31.24 -9.05
C SER A 286 -0.89 -29.85 -8.49
N ILE A 287 -1.76 -28.88 -8.80
CA ILE A 287 -1.69 -27.52 -8.23
C ILE A 287 -2.06 -27.61 -6.74
N THR A 288 -3.16 -28.29 -6.44
CA THR A 288 -3.66 -28.49 -5.07
C THR A 288 -2.59 -29.17 -4.21
N GLY A 289 -1.91 -30.20 -4.73
CA GLY A 289 -0.81 -30.87 -4.06
C GLY A 289 0.34 -29.92 -3.69
N CYS A 290 0.81 -29.09 -4.63
CA CYS A 290 1.85 -28.10 -4.35
C CYS A 290 1.43 -27.06 -3.29
N CYS A 291 0.17 -26.60 -3.35
CA CYS A 291 -0.35 -25.65 -2.38
C CYS A 291 -0.42 -26.27 -0.97
N LYS A 292 -0.86 -27.54 -0.87
CA LYS A 292 -0.90 -28.29 0.39
C LYS A 292 0.50 -28.52 0.99
N GLU A 293 1.53 -28.78 0.17
CA GLU A 293 2.91 -28.86 0.67
C GLU A 293 3.39 -27.51 1.26
N THR A 294 3.04 -26.40 0.63
CA THR A 294 3.33 -25.06 1.17
C THR A 294 2.57 -24.80 2.46
N LEU A 295 1.27 -25.14 2.48
CA LEU A 295 0.41 -25.01 3.67
C LEU A 295 0.97 -25.83 4.85
N ARG A 296 1.38 -27.08 4.62
CA ARG A 296 2.04 -27.94 5.60
C ARG A 296 3.26 -27.25 6.22
N LEU A 297 4.12 -26.66 5.39
CA LEU A 297 5.31 -25.95 5.88
C LEU A 297 4.94 -24.71 6.72
N LEU A 298 3.95 -23.94 6.27
CA LEU A 298 3.45 -22.76 7.00
C LEU A 298 2.88 -23.13 8.36
N VAL A 299 2.03 -24.16 8.43
CA VAL A 299 1.41 -24.65 9.68
C VAL A 299 2.49 -25.17 10.64
N LYS A 300 3.43 -25.99 10.15
CA LYS A 300 4.53 -26.50 10.96
C LYS A 300 5.35 -25.37 11.59
N ARG A 301 5.69 -24.34 10.80
CA ARG A 301 6.44 -23.18 11.30
C ARG A 301 5.62 -22.34 12.27
N PHE A 302 4.32 -22.17 12.00
CA PHE A 302 3.40 -21.47 12.89
C PHE A 302 3.35 -22.13 14.28
N GLN A 303 3.12 -23.44 14.34
CA GLN A 303 3.05 -24.19 15.60
C GLN A 303 4.38 -24.15 16.38
N GLN A 304 5.51 -24.33 15.68
CA GLN A 304 6.85 -24.24 16.29
C GLN A 304 7.15 -22.84 16.84
N PHE A 305 6.82 -21.80 16.07
CA PHE A 305 7.05 -20.41 16.47
C PHE A 305 6.19 -20.04 17.68
N LYS A 306 4.89 -20.37 17.66
CA LYS A 306 3.97 -20.14 18.79
C LYS A 306 4.43 -20.83 20.08
N THR A 307 5.06 -22.01 19.97
CA THR A 307 5.63 -22.70 21.14
C THR A 307 6.90 -22.00 21.68
N ALA A 308 7.69 -21.39 20.79
CA ALA A 308 8.95 -20.75 21.13
C ALA A 308 8.86 -19.25 21.47
N THR A 309 7.71 -18.61 21.22
CA THR A 309 7.55 -17.15 21.27
C THR A 309 6.18 -16.81 21.83
N THR A 310 6.08 -15.82 22.73
CA THR A 310 4.78 -15.35 23.19
C THR A 310 3.99 -14.77 22.01
N PHE A 311 2.88 -15.40 21.67
CA PHE A 311 2.14 -15.15 20.45
C PHE A 311 0.67 -14.89 20.77
N THR A 312 0.12 -13.79 20.26
CA THR A 312 -1.29 -13.44 20.49
C THR A 312 -1.91 -12.83 19.24
N VAL A 313 -3.18 -13.14 19.00
CA VAL A 313 -3.99 -12.63 17.89
C VAL A 313 -5.24 -11.97 18.46
N PHE A 314 -5.37 -10.66 18.25
CA PHE A 314 -6.52 -9.86 18.63
C PHE A 314 -7.44 -9.63 17.44
N PHE A 315 -8.72 -9.92 17.61
CA PHE A 315 -9.75 -9.73 16.58
C PHE A 315 -10.57 -8.46 16.81
N TRP A 316 -10.86 -7.78 15.70
CA TRP A 316 -11.63 -6.54 15.64
C TRP A 316 -12.62 -6.57 14.47
N THR A 317 -13.86 -6.14 14.68
CA THR A 317 -14.87 -6.03 13.59
C THR A 317 -15.15 -4.57 13.22
N GLY A 318 -15.65 -4.35 12.00
CA GLY A 318 -16.11 -3.05 11.51
C GLY A 318 -15.05 -2.28 10.71
N ASP A 319 -15.39 -1.05 10.31
CA ASP A 319 -14.57 -0.21 9.43
C ASP A 319 -13.15 0.04 9.98
N GLY A 320 -12.13 -0.27 9.17
CA GLY A 320 -10.73 -0.17 9.58
C GLY A 320 -10.25 1.27 9.85
N LEU A 321 -10.79 2.26 9.15
CA LEU A 321 -10.43 3.66 9.42
C LEU A 321 -11.07 4.16 10.73
N LEU A 322 -12.34 3.79 10.99
CA LEU A 322 -13.00 4.03 12.26
C LEU A 322 -12.24 3.38 13.41
N LEU A 323 -11.78 2.14 13.21
CA LEU A 323 -10.94 1.42 14.17
C LEU A 323 -9.69 2.23 14.52
N CYS A 324 -8.93 2.68 13.52
CA CYS A 324 -7.74 3.49 13.73
C CYS A 324 -8.02 4.84 14.37
N THR A 325 -9.13 5.49 14.04
CA THR A 325 -9.39 6.87 14.48
C THR A 325 -10.08 6.99 15.83
N SER A 326 -10.78 5.94 16.30
CA SER A 326 -11.59 6.07 17.52
C SER A 326 -11.72 4.83 18.41
N ARG A 327 -11.65 3.60 17.87
CA ARG A 327 -11.87 2.40 18.69
C ARG A 327 -10.62 1.82 19.31
N LEU A 328 -9.48 1.89 18.60
CA LEU A 328 -8.21 1.48 19.19
C LEU A 328 -7.84 2.40 20.36
N PRO A 329 -7.42 1.85 21.52
CA PRO A 329 -6.96 2.63 22.65
C PRO A 329 -5.92 3.69 22.23
N GLN A 330 -5.97 4.89 22.81
CA GLN A 330 -5.16 6.03 22.36
C GLN A 330 -3.64 5.73 22.33
N GLY A 331 -3.15 4.94 23.29
CA GLY A 331 -1.74 4.53 23.38
C GLY A 331 -1.34 3.39 22.45
N MET A 332 -2.30 2.66 21.86
CA MET A 332 -2.02 1.49 21.02
C MET A 332 -1.45 1.92 19.67
N ARG A 333 -0.22 1.48 19.40
CA ARG A 333 0.58 1.79 18.21
C ARG A 333 1.29 0.53 17.73
N PHE A 334 1.64 0.49 16.45
CA PHE A 334 2.13 -0.69 15.78
C PHE A 334 3.51 -0.46 15.16
N ASP A 335 4.31 -1.52 15.17
CA ASP A 335 5.56 -1.60 14.44
C ASP A 335 5.30 -1.79 12.93
N VAL A 336 4.25 -2.54 12.59
CA VAL A 336 3.80 -2.74 11.21
C VAL A 336 2.29 -2.54 11.09
N ILE A 337 1.83 -1.83 10.07
CA ILE A 337 0.42 -1.75 9.66
C ILE A 337 0.32 -2.23 8.21
N ASP A 338 -0.45 -3.25 7.92
CA ASP A 338 -0.80 -3.63 6.53
C ASP A 338 -2.28 -3.30 6.29
N THR A 339 -2.56 -2.74 5.12
CA THR A 339 -3.92 -2.36 4.71
C THR A 339 -4.35 -3.05 3.42
N SER A 340 -3.62 -4.07 2.97
CA SER A 340 -3.89 -4.78 1.72
C SER A 340 -4.17 -3.80 0.55
N ASN A 341 -5.14 -4.09 -0.31
CA ASN A 341 -5.56 -3.26 -1.43
C ASN A 341 -6.70 -2.29 -1.08
N VAL A 342 -6.91 -1.99 0.21
CA VAL A 342 -7.99 -1.11 0.69
C VAL A 342 -7.91 0.28 0.05
N ALA A 343 -6.73 0.74 -0.38
CA ALA A 343 -6.55 2.00 -1.09
C ALA A 343 -7.40 2.08 -2.37
N ASP A 344 -7.68 0.95 -3.02
CA ASP A 344 -8.56 0.88 -4.19
C ASP A 344 -10.03 1.18 -3.81
N HIS A 345 -10.43 0.90 -2.57
CA HIS A 345 -11.83 0.96 -2.13
C HIS A 345 -12.17 2.21 -1.33
N ILE A 346 -11.18 2.86 -0.71
CA ILE A 346 -11.40 4.06 0.11
C ILE A 346 -10.41 5.20 -0.18
N GLY A 347 -9.47 5.01 -1.10
CA GLY A 347 -8.46 6.00 -1.48
C GLY A 347 -7.24 6.02 -0.56
N LEU A 348 -6.05 6.15 -1.17
CA LEU A 348 -4.76 6.09 -0.49
C LEU A 348 -4.61 7.15 0.62
N LEU A 349 -4.97 8.42 0.34
CA LEU A 349 -4.81 9.51 1.32
C LEU A 349 -5.60 9.28 2.61
N ASN A 350 -6.81 8.70 2.52
CA ASN A 350 -7.64 8.40 3.68
C ASN A 350 -6.95 7.40 4.61
N ILE A 351 -6.27 6.40 4.05
CA ILE A 351 -5.46 5.44 4.81
C ILE A 351 -4.29 6.17 5.47
N LEU A 352 -3.54 6.99 4.71
CA LEU A 352 -2.35 7.66 5.24
C LEU A 352 -2.70 8.52 6.47
N VAL A 353 -3.77 9.31 6.41
CA VAL A 353 -4.13 10.23 7.51
C VAL A 353 -4.76 9.52 8.71
N CYS A 354 -5.42 8.38 8.51
CA CYS A 354 -6.04 7.63 9.61
C CYS A 354 -5.04 6.67 10.29
N CYS A 355 -4.11 6.10 9.54
CA CYS A 355 -3.21 5.05 10.04
C CYS A 355 -1.84 5.59 10.47
N SER A 356 -1.32 6.70 9.91
CA SER A 356 -0.01 7.25 10.29
C SER A 356 0.16 7.54 11.80
N PRO A 357 -0.87 8.03 12.54
CA PRO A 357 -0.76 8.28 13.98
C PRO A 357 -0.48 7.01 14.78
N ARG A 358 -0.90 5.85 14.24
CA ARG A 358 -0.79 4.53 14.86
C ARG A 358 0.56 3.87 14.66
N LEU A 359 1.50 4.46 13.90
CA LEU A 359 2.88 3.97 13.84
C LEU A 359 3.66 4.31 15.12
N LYS A 360 4.45 3.35 15.61
CA LYS A 360 5.15 3.42 16.90
C LYS A 360 6.43 4.28 16.84
N ARG A 361 7.42 3.88 16.06
CA ARG A 361 8.79 4.45 16.05
C ARG A 361 9.13 5.16 14.73
N PRO A 362 9.66 6.40 14.78
CA PRO A 362 10.29 7.03 13.63
C PRO A 362 11.36 6.15 12.98
N LEU A 363 11.44 6.16 11.66
CA LEU A 363 12.46 5.52 10.82
C LEU A 363 12.56 3.98 10.93
N GLU A 364 11.68 3.35 11.71
CA GLU A 364 11.63 1.91 11.90
C GLU A 364 10.25 1.34 11.58
N SER A 365 9.17 1.94 12.12
CA SER A 365 7.81 1.44 11.92
C SER A 365 7.31 1.70 10.51
N GLN A 366 6.65 0.69 9.96
CA GLN A 366 6.28 0.61 8.54
C GLN A 366 4.77 0.45 8.37
N MET A 367 4.25 1.01 7.29
CA MET A 367 2.88 0.80 6.84
C MET A 367 2.87 0.37 5.38
N PHE A 368 2.15 -0.68 5.06
CA PHE A 368 1.98 -1.19 3.71
C PHE A 368 0.58 -0.87 3.19
N THR A 369 0.54 -0.28 2.00
CA THR A 369 -0.68 -0.06 1.23
C THR A 369 -0.45 -0.62 -0.16
N SER A 370 -1.47 -1.20 -0.79
CA SER A 370 -1.33 -1.67 -2.16
C SER A 370 -2.48 -1.21 -3.06
N SER A 371 -2.25 -1.27 -4.36
CA SER A 371 -3.28 -1.07 -5.37
C SER A 371 -3.20 -2.16 -6.41
N MET A 372 -4.34 -2.77 -6.70
CA MET A 372 -4.55 -3.67 -7.83
C MET A 372 -5.31 -2.97 -8.96
N LEU A 373 -5.89 -1.79 -8.73
CA LEU A 373 -6.73 -1.09 -9.71
C LEU A 373 -6.09 0.13 -10.37
N TRP A 374 -4.84 0.47 -10.02
CA TRP A 374 -4.15 1.65 -10.53
C TRP A 374 -4.14 1.77 -12.06
N PHE A 375 -4.00 0.65 -12.78
CA PHE A 375 -3.90 0.61 -14.25
C PHE A 375 -5.22 0.92 -14.96
N LYS A 376 -6.34 0.95 -14.23
CA LYS A 376 -7.65 1.30 -14.81
C LYS A 376 -7.77 2.79 -15.10
N GLU A 377 -7.03 3.64 -14.38
CA GLU A 377 -7.08 5.10 -14.52
C GLU A 377 -5.76 5.73 -14.94
N CYS A 378 -4.64 5.03 -14.76
CA CYS A 378 -3.31 5.58 -14.96
C CYS A 378 -2.44 4.65 -15.81
N GLU A 379 -1.66 5.23 -16.72
CA GLU A 379 -0.76 4.47 -17.61
C GLU A 379 0.38 3.77 -16.85
N ASN A 380 0.81 4.36 -15.72
CA ASN A 380 1.86 3.83 -14.87
C ASN A 380 1.59 4.17 -13.41
N ILE A 381 2.32 3.51 -12.52
CA ILE A 381 2.11 3.64 -11.08
C ILE A 381 2.47 5.01 -10.52
N MET A 382 3.41 5.72 -11.17
CA MET A 382 3.81 7.08 -10.78
C MET A 382 2.67 8.06 -10.99
N LYS A 383 1.99 7.98 -12.14
CA LYS A 383 0.79 8.78 -12.42
C LYS A 383 -0.31 8.47 -11.40
N TYR A 384 -0.52 7.20 -11.06
CA TYR A 384 -1.48 6.82 -10.02
C TYR A 384 -1.12 7.41 -8.65
N TYR A 385 0.15 7.31 -8.27
CA TYR A 385 0.66 7.83 -7.02
C TYR A 385 0.50 9.36 -6.94
N SER A 386 0.93 10.09 -7.96
CA SER A 386 0.79 11.55 -8.04
C SER A 386 -0.69 11.97 -8.07
N LYS A 387 -1.54 11.21 -8.78
CA LYS A 387 -2.99 11.43 -8.78
C LYS A 387 -3.60 11.21 -7.40
N CYS A 388 -3.16 10.20 -6.65
CA CYS A 388 -3.61 9.94 -5.28
C CYS A 388 -3.24 11.06 -4.31
N LEU A 389 -2.02 11.59 -4.39
CA LEU A 389 -1.51 12.57 -3.42
C LEU A 389 -1.73 14.04 -3.82
N GLY A 390 -1.94 14.31 -5.11
CA GLY A 390 -2.11 15.66 -5.62
C GLY A 390 -0.83 16.47 -5.83
N VAL A 391 0.37 15.87 -5.80
CA VAL A 391 1.66 16.54 -6.10
C VAL A 391 2.67 15.60 -6.70
N ASN A 392 3.78 16.16 -7.18
CA ASN A 392 4.96 15.37 -7.50
C ASN A 392 5.62 14.79 -6.24
N THR A 393 5.73 13.46 -6.28
CA THR A 393 6.69 12.59 -5.61
C THR A 393 6.71 12.48 -4.07
N TYR A 394 7.20 13.40 -3.22
CA TYR A 394 7.43 13.03 -1.80
C TYR A 394 7.05 14.06 -0.72
N LEU A 395 6.62 15.27 -1.10
CA LEU A 395 6.44 16.37 -0.16
C LEU A 395 5.29 16.17 0.84
N LEU A 396 4.07 15.97 0.35
CA LEU A 396 2.89 15.87 1.21
C LEU A 396 2.97 14.73 2.23
N PRO A 397 3.38 13.48 1.86
CA PRO A 397 3.56 12.42 2.84
C PRO A 397 4.57 12.78 3.95
N THR A 398 5.67 13.44 3.58
CA THR A 398 6.72 13.84 4.54
C THR A 398 6.19 14.81 5.59
N ILE A 399 5.38 15.77 5.16
CA ILE A 399 4.71 16.74 6.03
C ILE A 399 3.66 16.03 6.92
N LEU A 400 2.95 15.04 6.38
CA LEU A 400 2.04 14.16 7.14
C LEU A 400 2.77 13.15 8.05
N GLY A 401 4.10 13.18 8.09
CA GLY A 401 4.92 12.36 8.97
C GLY A 401 5.26 10.97 8.44
N LEU A 402 5.27 10.78 7.11
CA LEU A 402 5.62 9.54 6.41
C LEU A 402 6.67 9.75 5.30
N LYS A 403 7.56 8.77 5.10
CA LYS A 403 8.46 8.67 3.93
C LYS A 403 8.09 7.45 3.10
N LEU A 404 8.35 7.50 1.80
CA LEU A 404 8.14 6.34 0.93
C LEU A 404 9.43 5.52 0.81
N ALA A 405 9.44 4.28 1.30
CA ALA A 405 10.55 3.35 1.15
C ALA A 405 10.56 2.61 -0.20
N VAL A 406 9.70 3.03 -1.14
CA VAL A 406 9.73 2.60 -2.53
C VAL A 406 10.59 3.56 -3.34
N ASP A 407 11.59 3.02 -4.00
CA ASP A 407 12.36 3.72 -5.01
C ASP A 407 11.66 3.53 -6.35
N PHE A 408 11.33 4.61 -7.05
CA PHE A 408 10.68 4.54 -8.36
C PHE A 408 11.67 4.56 -9.52
N ASP A 409 12.89 5.06 -9.29
CA ASP A 409 13.97 5.02 -10.29
C ASP A 409 14.54 3.60 -10.41
N LEU A 410 14.47 2.84 -9.32
CA LEU A 410 14.66 1.39 -9.32
C LEU A 410 13.28 0.74 -9.53
N GLY A 411 13.12 -0.12 -10.53
CA GLY A 411 11.85 -0.78 -10.78
C GLY A 411 11.37 -1.69 -9.64
N ASN A 412 10.35 -2.49 -9.92
CA ASN A 412 9.79 -3.40 -8.93
C ASN A 412 10.75 -4.58 -8.68
N ARG A 413 10.95 -4.93 -7.41
CA ARG A 413 11.72 -6.13 -7.00
C ARG A 413 10.84 -7.37 -6.86
N ARG A 414 9.52 -7.18 -6.89
CA ARG A 414 8.53 -8.26 -6.89
C ARG A 414 8.20 -8.64 -8.31
N LEU A 415 7.97 -9.93 -8.51
CA LEU A 415 7.40 -10.42 -9.75
C LEU A 415 6.01 -9.80 -9.97
N PRO A 416 5.67 -9.37 -11.20
CA PRO A 416 4.30 -9.03 -11.55
C PRO A 416 3.37 -10.20 -11.21
N ASP A 417 2.23 -9.92 -10.54
CA ASP A 417 1.32 -10.99 -10.13
C ASP A 417 0.57 -11.61 -11.31
N ASP A 418 0.29 -10.80 -12.33
CA ASP A 418 -0.26 -11.21 -13.62
C ASP A 418 0.41 -10.42 -14.77
N ILE A 419 0.32 -10.96 -15.97
CA ILE A 419 0.77 -10.37 -17.24
C ILE A 419 -0.05 -9.10 -17.56
N CYS A 420 -1.31 -9.03 -17.11
CA CYS A 420 -2.22 -7.92 -17.38
C CYS A 420 -2.37 -6.93 -16.22
N SER A 421 -1.87 -7.25 -15.03
CA SER A 421 -1.91 -6.40 -13.83
C SER A 421 -0.85 -6.79 -12.80
N SER A 422 -0.13 -5.83 -12.25
CA SER A 422 0.72 -6.03 -11.07
C SER A 422 0.10 -5.33 -9.87
N GLN A 423 -0.09 -6.03 -8.76
CA GLN A 423 -0.33 -5.36 -7.48
C GLN A 423 0.90 -4.51 -7.19
N GLU A 424 0.72 -3.20 -7.01
CA GLU A 424 1.80 -2.37 -6.50
C GLU A 424 1.68 -2.27 -4.99
N ILE A 425 2.80 -2.41 -4.27
CA ILE A 425 2.85 -2.19 -2.82
C ILE A 425 3.74 -1.00 -2.49
N PHE A 426 3.16 -0.03 -1.79
CA PHE A 426 3.86 1.09 -1.20
C PHE A 426 4.19 0.80 0.26
N CYS A 427 5.47 0.93 0.61
CA CYS A 427 5.96 0.89 1.99
C CYS A 427 6.19 2.31 2.50
N TRP A 428 5.46 2.70 3.54
CA TRP A 428 5.53 3.99 4.19
C TRP A 428 6.25 3.86 5.53
N VAL A 429 7.19 4.76 5.80
CA VAL A 429 8.01 4.74 7.03
C VAL A 429 7.71 5.98 7.84
N LYS A 430 7.47 5.83 9.15
CA LYS A 430 7.23 6.99 10.03
C LYS A 430 8.45 7.92 10.01
N THR A 431 8.25 9.23 9.90
CA THR A 431 9.37 10.19 9.96
C THR A 431 9.72 10.60 11.38
N GLU A 432 10.80 11.38 11.52
CA GLU A 432 11.08 12.17 12.71
C GLU A 432 9.85 12.95 13.16
N ARG A 433 9.72 13.22 14.47
CA ARG A 433 8.57 13.96 15.01
C ARG A 433 8.86 15.42 15.32
N THR A 434 10.12 15.76 15.62
CA THR A 434 10.50 17.13 15.95
C THR A 434 10.59 17.97 14.69
N ARG A 435 10.00 19.16 14.72
CA ARG A 435 9.88 20.09 13.58
C ARG A 435 10.07 21.52 14.03
N THR A 436 10.69 22.35 13.21
CA THR A 436 10.52 23.80 13.33
C THR A 436 9.26 24.21 12.56
N LEU A 437 8.52 25.16 13.10
CA LEU A 437 7.28 25.67 12.50
C LEU A 437 7.50 26.16 11.06
N LEU A 438 6.67 25.68 10.12
CA LEU A 438 6.75 26.02 8.70
C LEU A 438 6.04 27.33 8.40
N THR A 439 6.60 28.14 7.50
CA THR A 439 5.92 29.27 6.88
C THR A 439 5.42 28.84 5.51
N LEU A 440 4.14 29.12 5.23
CA LEU A 440 3.55 28.87 3.91
C LEU A 440 3.13 30.17 3.21
N GLU A 441 3.43 30.23 1.92
CA GLU A 441 3.09 31.28 0.96
C GLU A 441 2.34 30.72 -0.26
N GLU A 442 1.71 31.60 -1.04
CA GLU A 442 0.82 31.22 -2.15
C GLU A 442 1.52 30.42 -3.27
N GLY A 443 2.84 30.58 -3.41
CA GLY A 443 3.68 29.90 -4.40
C GLY A 443 4.18 28.53 -3.97
N ASP A 444 3.99 28.13 -2.70
CA ASP A 444 4.62 26.93 -2.16
C ASP A 444 4.03 25.64 -2.74
N GLU A 445 4.90 24.65 -2.96
CA GLU A 445 4.55 23.31 -3.46
C GLU A 445 3.52 22.61 -2.54
N VAL A 446 3.55 22.89 -1.24
CA VAL A 446 2.57 22.36 -0.27
C VAL A 446 1.16 22.89 -0.55
N ILE A 447 1.03 24.19 -0.84
CA ILE A 447 -0.26 24.80 -1.15
C ILE A 447 -0.78 24.30 -2.50
N GLN A 448 0.12 24.09 -3.48
CA GLN A 448 -0.24 23.47 -4.75
C GLN A 448 -0.79 22.04 -4.56
N ALA A 449 -0.17 21.24 -3.68
CA ALA A 449 -0.67 19.90 -3.31
C ALA A 449 -2.08 19.91 -2.75
N LEU A 450 -2.29 20.78 -1.77
CA LEU A 450 -3.57 20.90 -1.09
C LEU A 450 -4.65 21.43 -2.03
N PHE A 451 -4.29 22.29 -3.00
CA PHE A 451 -5.23 22.76 -4.00
C PHE A 451 -5.69 21.64 -4.94
N ILE A 452 -4.79 20.77 -5.41
CA ILE A 452 -5.19 19.60 -6.23
C ILE A 452 -6.07 18.64 -5.44
N LEU A 453 -5.83 18.51 -4.13
CA LEU A 453 -6.75 17.78 -3.26
C LEU A 453 -8.13 18.45 -3.18
N VAL A 454 -8.19 19.78 -3.05
CA VAL A 454 -9.46 20.54 -3.10
C VAL A 454 -10.19 20.29 -4.42
N GLU A 455 -9.49 20.37 -5.56
CA GLU A 455 -10.06 20.09 -6.87
C GLU A 455 -10.73 18.70 -6.93
N ARG A 456 -10.13 17.69 -6.30
CA ARG A 456 -10.70 16.33 -6.23
C ARG A 456 -11.84 16.22 -5.22
N CYS A 457 -11.66 16.72 -4.00
CA CYS A 457 -12.65 16.63 -2.93
C CYS A 457 -13.96 17.33 -3.27
N PHE A 458 -13.93 18.34 -4.14
CA PHE A 458 -15.10 19.08 -4.61
C PHE A 458 -15.42 18.83 -6.09
N ASP A 459 -14.74 17.88 -6.73
CA ASP A 459 -14.88 17.54 -8.15
C ASP A 459 -14.92 18.75 -9.12
N LEU A 460 -13.91 19.63 -9.00
CA LEU A 460 -13.80 20.84 -9.81
C LEU A 460 -13.34 20.57 -11.25
N VAL A 461 -12.76 19.40 -11.51
CA VAL A 461 -12.14 19.03 -12.80
C VAL A 461 -12.98 18.01 -13.58
N GLY A 462 -14.03 17.45 -12.96
CA GLY A 462 -14.90 16.46 -13.56
C GLY A 462 -14.29 15.06 -13.52
N LEU A 463 -14.74 14.23 -12.59
CA LEU A 463 -14.36 12.84 -12.53
C LEU A 463 -14.86 12.07 -13.76
N SER A 464 -14.01 11.18 -14.28
CA SER A 464 -14.42 10.24 -15.33
C SER A 464 -15.59 9.37 -14.85
N LYS A 465 -16.68 9.34 -15.62
CA LYS A 465 -17.98 8.75 -15.26
C LYS A 465 -17.94 7.24 -14.98
N ASP A 466 -16.98 6.51 -15.51
CA ASP A 466 -17.24 5.08 -15.67
C ASP A 466 -16.93 4.20 -14.45
N LYS A 467 -16.02 4.57 -13.52
CA LYS A 467 -15.74 3.74 -12.32
C LYS A 467 -15.17 4.52 -11.13
N VAL A 468 -15.63 4.19 -9.93
CA VAL A 468 -15.20 4.76 -8.65
C VAL A 468 -14.23 3.81 -7.95
N PHE A 469 -12.95 4.17 -7.89
CA PHE A 469 -11.96 3.52 -7.03
C PHE A 469 -10.74 4.44 -6.85
N GLY A 470 -9.92 4.13 -5.85
CA GLY A 470 -8.59 4.70 -5.68
C GLY A 470 -8.60 6.24 -5.49
N PRO A 471 -7.98 7.03 -6.38
CA PRO A 471 -7.78 8.47 -6.19
C PRO A 471 -9.08 9.26 -6.05
N ASN A 472 -10.22 8.79 -6.55
CA ASN A 472 -11.43 9.63 -6.61
C ASN A 472 -12.26 9.60 -5.31
N LEU A 473 -11.75 8.96 -4.26
CA LEU A 473 -12.48 8.69 -3.01
C LEU A 473 -12.14 9.63 -1.83
N SER A 474 -11.29 10.63 -2.08
CA SER A 474 -11.08 11.72 -1.14
C SER A 474 -12.32 12.64 -1.10
N SER A 475 -12.69 13.08 0.10
CA SER A 475 -13.86 13.92 0.35
C SER A 475 -13.47 15.20 1.09
N PRO A 476 -14.39 16.17 1.28
CA PRO A 476 -14.17 17.31 2.16
C PRO A 476 -13.70 16.91 3.58
N LEU A 477 -14.11 15.75 4.11
CA LEU A 477 -13.63 15.24 5.39
C LEU A 477 -12.18 14.72 5.33
N THR A 478 -11.71 14.24 4.18
CA THR A 478 -10.27 13.96 3.94
C THR A 478 -9.45 15.23 4.08
N LEU A 479 -9.90 16.32 3.45
CA LEU A 479 -9.24 17.62 3.52
C LEU A 479 -9.24 18.16 4.95
N LEU A 480 -10.38 18.13 5.64
CA LEU A 480 -10.49 18.52 7.05
C LEU A 480 -9.46 17.79 7.91
N ARG A 481 -9.33 16.47 7.73
CA ARG A 481 -8.40 15.65 8.51
C ARG A 481 -6.93 15.96 8.22
N ILE A 482 -6.61 16.26 6.96
CA ILE A 482 -5.27 16.73 6.57
C ILE A 482 -4.98 18.07 7.23
N LEU A 483 -5.88 19.05 7.08
CA LEU A 483 -5.71 20.37 7.67
C LEU A 483 -5.53 20.31 9.19
N GLN A 484 -6.28 19.44 9.88
CA GLN A 484 -6.10 19.21 11.32
C GLN A 484 -4.69 18.69 11.66
N GLN A 485 -4.11 17.81 10.83
CA GLN A 485 -2.74 17.33 11.05
C GLN A 485 -1.68 18.38 10.74
N LEU A 486 -1.98 19.30 9.81
CA LEU A 486 -1.09 20.39 9.44
C LEU A 486 -1.14 21.57 10.42
N ASP A 487 -2.24 21.73 11.15
CA ASP A 487 -2.48 22.83 12.07
C ASP A 487 -1.30 23.11 13.03
N PRO A 488 -0.74 22.13 13.77
CA PRO A 488 0.35 22.40 14.70
C PRO A 488 1.69 22.70 14.02
N ILE A 489 1.89 22.32 12.76
CA ILE A 489 3.20 22.41 12.07
C ILE A 489 3.33 23.64 11.17
N VAL A 490 2.24 24.37 10.92
CA VAL A 490 2.21 25.57 10.07
C VAL A 490 1.98 26.83 10.90
N GLU A 491 2.75 27.87 10.62
CA GLU A 491 2.57 29.19 11.19
C GLU A 491 1.22 29.79 10.80
N GLY A 492 0.42 30.15 11.81
CA GLY A 492 -0.97 30.55 11.62
C GLY A 492 -1.97 29.40 11.46
N GLY A 493 -1.50 28.15 11.57
CA GLY A 493 -2.31 26.94 11.61
C GLY A 493 -3.12 26.68 10.34
N ALA A 494 -4.17 25.87 10.46
CA ALA A 494 -5.05 25.50 9.36
C ALA A 494 -5.79 26.71 8.76
N ALA A 495 -6.08 27.74 9.57
CA ALA A 495 -6.70 28.99 9.10
C ALA A 495 -5.86 29.67 8.01
N ARG A 496 -4.54 29.77 8.22
CA ARG A 496 -3.62 30.32 7.22
C ARG A 496 -3.63 29.53 5.91
N ILE A 497 -3.68 28.20 6.00
CA ILE A 497 -3.74 27.32 4.83
C ILE A 497 -5.03 27.56 4.04
N LEU A 498 -6.17 27.63 4.73
CA LEU A 498 -7.46 27.89 4.11
C LEU A 498 -7.50 29.25 3.40
N ASP A 499 -6.89 30.29 3.97
CA ASP A 499 -6.78 31.61 3.34
C ASP A 499 -5.97 31.54 2.03
N LEU A 500 -4.85 30.82 2.04
CA LEU A 500 -4.00 30.61 0.86
C LEU A 500 -4.69 29.78 -0.22
N LEU A 501 -5.52 28.80 0.17
CA LEU A 501 -6.30 28.02 -0.78
C LEU A 501 -7.44 28.84 -1.37
N ARG A 502 -8.08 29.71 -0.58
CA ARG A 502 -9.21 30.55 -1.00
C ARG A 502 -8.86 31.43 -2.20
N SER A 503 -7.63 31.94 -2.31
CA SER A 503 -7.20 32.76 -3.45
C SER A 503 -7.18 32.01 -4.78
N LYS A 504 -7.09 30.66 -4.75
CA LYS A 504 -7.03 29.81 -5.93
C LYS A 504 -8.38 29.24 -6.35
N LEU A 505 -9.43 29.39 -5.54
CA LEU A 505 -10.75 28.81 -5.81
C LEU A 505 -11.45 29.49 -7.00
N PRO A 506 -12.22 28.74 -7.81
CA PRO A 506 -13.06 29.32 -8.86
C PRO A 506 -14.05 30.36 -8.33
N ARG A 507 -14.44 31.33 -9.18
CA ARG A 507 -15.34 32.44 -8.78
C ARG A 507 -16.70 31.98 -8.28
N ASP A 508 -17.22 30.88 -8.82
CA ASP A 508 -18.51 30.29 -8.47
C ASP A 508 -18.40 29.21 -7.37
N PHE A 509 -17.21 29.01 -6.79
CA PHE A 509 -16.98 27.98 -5.79
C PHE A 509 -17.83 28.19 -4.54
N GLU A 510 -17.89 29.42 -4.01
CA GLU A 510 -18.66 29.72 -2.80
C GLU A 510 -20.16 29.50 -3.03
N ASP A 511 -20.68 29.92 -4.20
CA ASP A 511 -22.07 29.69 -4.61
C ASP A 511 -22.42 28.19 -4.65
N LYS A 512 -21.46 27.34 -5.04
CA LYS A 512 -21.66 25.90 -5.24
C LYS A 512 -21.36 25.05 -4.01
N PHE A 513 -20.26 25.32 -3.33
CA PHE A 513 -19.66 24.47 -2.31
C PHE A 513 -19.46 25.16 -0.97
N GLY A 514 -19.95 26.40 -0.83
CA GLY A 514 -19.81 27.21 0.39
C GLY A 514 -20.27 26.49 1.65
N LEU A 515 -21.35 25.69 1.59
CA LEU A 515 -21.85 24.92 2.74
C LEU A 515 -20.80 23.92 3.28
N SER A 516 -20.21 23.12 2.40
CA SER A 516 -19.16 22.16 2.78
C SER A 516 -17.85 22.87 3.15
N TRP A 517 -17.50 23.96 2.47
CA TRP A 517 -16.31 24.75 2.80
C TRP A 517 -16.42 25.40 4.18
N ASN A 518 -17.58 25.98 4.50
CA ASN A 518 -17.87 26.57 5.80
C ASN A 518 -17.86 25.53 6.92
N LEU A 519 -18.36 24.31 6.67
CA LEU A 519 -18.26 23.20 7.61
C LEU A 519 -16.80 22.89 7.95
N ILE A 520 -15.89 22.85 6.96
CA ILE A 520 -14.45 22.65 7.21
C ILE A 520 -13.90 23.79 8.07
N ASN A 521 -14.18 25.04 7.69
CA ASN A 521 -13.69 26.22 8.40
C ASN A 521 -14.20 26.28 9.86
N GLY A 522 -15.48 25.96 10.09
CA GLY A 522 -16.07 25.88 11.42
C GLY A 522 -15.50 24.74 12.25
N SER A 523 -15.26 23.58 11.62
CA SER A 523 -14.70 22.40 12.31
C SER A 523 -13.27 22.64 12.81
N LEU A 524 -12.52 23.50 12.12
CA LEU A 524 -11.16 23.91 12.50
C LEU A 524 -11.13 25.14 13.44
N GLY A 525 -12.30 25.69 13.79
CA GLY A 525 -12.41 26.85 14.68
C GLY A 525 -12.15 28.21 14.03
N SER A 526 -11.92 28.28 12.71
CA SER A 526 -11.75 29.54 11.96
C SER A 526 -13.04 30.37 11.92
N ILE A 527 -14.19 29.70 11.93
CA ILE A 527 -15.52 30.33 12.07
C ILE A 527 -16.06 29.93 13.44
N LYS A 528 -16.34 30.92 14.30
CA LYS A 528 -16.88 30.70 15.65
C LYS A 528 -18.41 30.53 15.63
N GLU A 529 -18.90 29.62 14.80
CA GLU A 529 -20.32 29.29 14.72
C GLU A 529 -20.55 27.82 15.08
N PRO A 530 -21.62 27.48 15.83
CA PRO A 530 -21.93 26.09 16.14
C PRO A 530 -22.22 25.26 14.88
N ILE A 531 -21.85 23.99 14.92
CA ILE A 531 -22.22 22.99 13.90
C ILE A 531 -23.41 22.19 14.44
N VAL A 532 -24.42 22.01 13.59
CA VAL A 532 -25.61 21.20 13.90
C VAL A 532 -25.60 19.89 13.09
N GLU A 533 -26.08 18.83 13.72
CA GLU A 533 -26.36 17.54 13.09
C GLU A 533 -27.82 17.54 12.64
N VAL A 534 -28.02 17.39 11.33
CA VAL A 534 -29.34 17.38 10.69
C VAL A 534 -29.65 15.96 10.27
N ASN A 535 -30.81 15.46 10.69
CA ASN A 535 -31.37 14.19 10.27
C ASN A 535 -32.56 14.42 9.35
N VAL A 536 -32.54 13.77 8.19
CA VAL A 536 -33.61 13.81 7.20
C VAL A 536 -34.12 12.40 7.00
N LYS A 537 -35.41 12.16 7.27
CA LYS A 537 -36.07 10.91 6.91
C LYS A 537 -36.24 10.88 5.41
N ILE A 538 -35.61 9.93 4.75
CA ILE A 538 -35.66 9.81 3.29
C ILE A 538 -35.40 8.36 2.91
N ASP A 539 -36.25 7.84 2.02
CA ASP A 539 -36.05 6.54 1.41
C ASP A 539 -35.11 6.69 0.22
N ILE A 540 -34.05 5.88 0.22
CA ILE A 540 -33.09 5.84 -0.89
C ILE A 540 -33.16 4.45 -1.51
N SER A 541 -33.47 4.40 -2.80
CA SER A 541 -33.27 3.19 -3.59
C SER A 541 -32.13 3.41 -4.57
N THR A 542 -31.34 2.35 -4.81
CA THR A 542 -30.17 2.42 -5.68
C THR A 542 -30.27 1.35 -6.75
N ALA A 543 -29.83 1.69 -7.96
CA ALA A 543 -29.87 0.74 -9.06
C ALA A 543 -28.89 -0.42 -8.81
N SER A 544 -29.38 -1.65 -8.89
CA SER A 544 -28.62 -2.85 -8.48
C SER A 544 -27.42 -3.19 -9.37
N TRP A 545 -27.27 -2.53 -10.51
CA TRP A 545 -26.17 -2.70 -11.47
C TRP A 545 -24.99 -1.75 -11.26
N CYS A 546 -25.05 -0.86 -10.27
CA CYS A 546 -24.03 0.14 -9.98
C CYS A 546 -23.71 0.26 -8.48
N THR A 547 -22.69 1.06 -8.15
CA THR A 547 -22.28 1.33 -6.77
C THR A 547 -22.07 2.84 -6.62
N PRO A 548 -23.14 3.61 -6.33
CA PRO A 548 -23.11 5.06 -6.42
C PRO A 548 -22.44 5.71 -5.20
N ILE A 549 -21.84 6.88 -5.44
CA ILE A 549 -21.47 7.83 -4.38
C ILE A 549 -22.63 8.83 -4.23
N PRO A 550 -23.31 8.93 -3.07
CA PRO A 550 -24.38 9.88 -2.84
C PRO A 550 -23.85 11.28 -2.51
N MET A 551 -24.54 12.29 -3.03
CA MET A 551 -24.34 13.71 -2.70
C MET A 551 -25.69 14.38 -2.42
N ILE A 552 -25.68 15.36 -1.52
CA ILE A 552 -26.85 16.20 -1.24
C ILE A 552 -26.80 17.42 -2.16
N ILE A 553 -27.91 17.66 -2.84
CA ILE A 553 -28.13 18.86 -3.64
C ILE A 553 -29.25 19.66 -3.00
N ILE A 554 -28.98 20.94 -2.76
CA ILE A 554 -29.95 21.90 -2.26
C ILE A 554 -30.44 22.77 -3.43
N PHE A 555 -31.75 22.84 -3.58
CA PHE A 555 -32.47 23.65 -4.56
C PHE A 555 -33.31 24.71 -3.84
N ASP A 556 -33.44 25.90 -4.41
CA ASP A 556 -34.27 26.96 -3.80
C ASP A 556 -35.79 26.63 -3.83
N ASP A 557 -36.22 25.72 -4.71
CA ASP A 557 -37.61 25.27 -4.81
C ASP A 557 -37.66 23.90 -5.51
N ILE A 558 -38.68 23.10 -5.18
CA ILE A 558 -38.92 21.76 -5.72
C ILE A 558 -39.15 21.79 -7.24
N SER A 559 -39.72 22.88 -7.77
CA SER A 559 -39.95 23.09 -9.21
C SER A 559 -38.67 23.17 -10.05
N LYS A 560 -37.53 23.46 -9.40
CA LYS A 560 -36.21 23.55 -10.03
C LYS A 560 -35.49 22.20 -10.07
N ILE A 561 -36.06 21.16 -9.48
CA ILE A 561 -35.46 19.82 -9.50
C ILE A 561 -35.69 19.24 -10.89
N PRO A 562 -34.63 18.86 -11.62
CA PRO A 562 -34.78 18.30 -12.96
C PRO A 562 -35.53 16.97 -12.85
N LEU A 563 -36.79 16.98 -13.26
CA LEU A 563 -37.57 15.77 -13.44
C LEU A 563 -37.07 15.04 -14.70
N LYS A 564 -37.10 13.72 -14.65
CA LYS A 564 -36.77 12.88 -15.80
C LYS A 564 -37.73 13.20 -16.95
N ASP A 565 -37.20 13.51 -18.12
CA ASP A 565 -38.06 13.71 -19.31
C ASP A 565 -38.71 12.35 -19.66
N PRO A 566 -40.06 12.25 -19.63
CA PRO A 566 -40.76 11.00 -19.91
C PRO A 566 -40.50 10.46 -21.33
N GLU A 567 -40.16 11.32 -22.29
CA GLU A 567 -40.02 10.94 -23.70
C GLU A 567 -38.58 10.58 -24.09
N SER A 568 -37.58 11.28 -23.54
CA SER A 568 -36.16 11.03 -23.86
C SER A 568 -35.45 10.11 -22.87
N ASN A 569 -36.04 9.84 -21.70
CA ASN A 569 -35.38 9.13 -20.59
C ASN A 569 -34.06 9.80 -20.13
N GLU A 570 -33.74 11.00 -20.63
CA GLU A 570 -32.58 11.81 -20.31
C GLU A 570 -32.96 12.90 -19.30
N PHE A 571 -31.98 13.35 -18.51
CA PHE A 571 -32.16 14.51 -17.65
C PHE A 571 -31.68 15.77 -18.36
N PRO A 572 -32.38 16.90 -18.21
CA PRO A 572 -31.92 18.16 -18.80
C PRO A 572 -30.52 18.53 -18.28
N PRO A 573 -29.66 19.13 -19.13
CA PRO A 573 -28.34 19.55 -18.73
C PRO A 573 -28.43 20.48 -17.52
N LEU A 574 -27.66 20.10 -16.51
CA LEU A 574 -27.68 20.61 -15.17
C LEU A 574 -27.07 22.05 -15.10
N ASN A 575 -27.75 23.07 -15.63
CA ASN A 575 -27.31 24.49 -15.70
C ASN A 575 -27.80 25.40 -14.54
N LEU A 576 -28.36 24.85 -13.47
CA LEU A 576 -28.85 25.62 -12.31
C LEU A 576 -27.71 25.98 -11.34
N LYS A 577 -27.80 27.16 -10.69
CA LYS A 577 -27.04 27.44 -9.46
C LYS A 577 -27.44 26.40 -8.42
N ARG A 578 -26.51 25.54 -7.98
CA ARG A 578 -26.76 24.50 -6.98
C ARG A 578 -25.82 24.66 -5.82
N ARG A 579 -26.34 24.57 -4.61
CA ARG A 579 -25.52 24.35 -3.41
C ARG A 579 -25.41 22.85 -3.18
N VAL A 580 -24.19 22.36 -3.07
CA VAL A 580 -23.88 20.94 -2.95
C VAL A 580 -23.22 20.68 -1.61
N ILE A 581 -23.73 19.70 -0.87
CA ILE A 581 -23.03 19.10 0.26
C ILE A 581 -22.42 17.81 -0.26
N TYR A 582 -21.14 17.89 -0.61
CA TYR A 582 -20.46 16.83 -1.33
C TYR A 582 -19.88 15.79 -0.34
N ASN A 583 -20.20 14.52 -0.56
CA ASN A 583 -19.58 13.34 0.08
C ASN A 583 -19.41 13.40 1.62
N SER A 584 -20.29 14.14 2.30
CA SER A 584 -20.25 14.38 3.75
C SER A 584 -21.60 14.05 4.41
N LEU A 585 -22.23 12.95 3.97
CA LEU A 585 -23.48 12.42 4.52
C LEU A 585 -23.32 10.95 4.91
N ARG A 586 -24.17 10.48 5.82
CA ARG A 586 -24.29 9.06 6.19
C ARG A 586 -25.75 8.63 6.11
N TYR A 587 -25.98 7.46 5.52
CA TYR A 587 -27.31 6.88 5.41
C TYR A 587 -27.41 5.67 6.35
N ASP A 588 -28.39 5.71 7.24
CA ASP A 588 -28.80 4.59 8.08
C ASP A 588 -30.06 3.99 7.47
N ASP A 589 -29.88 2.93 6.69
CA ASP A 589 -30.97 2.24 5.98
C ASP A 589 -32.01 1.65 6.94
N SER A 590 -31.58 1.20 8.13
CA SER A 590 -32.50 0.62 9.12
C SER A 590 -33.48 1.66 9.66
N LYS A 591 -33.03 2.92 9.76
CA LYS A 591 -33.84 4.05 10.22
C LYS A 591 -34.43 4.86 9.06
N ARG A 592 -33.98 4.63 7.82
CA ARG A 592 -34.29 5.44 6.64
C ARG A 592 -33.97 6.92 6.88
N VAL A 593 -32.78 7.17 7.44
CA VAL A 593 -32.33 8.53 7.81
C VAL A 593 -31.01 8.84 7.14
N VAL A 594 -30.94 10.00 6.52
CA VAL A 594 -29.68 10.64 6.14
C VAL A 594 -29.28 11.65 7.20
N THR A 595 -28.05 11.51 7.69
CA THR A 595 -27.40 12.45 8.60
C THR A 595 -26.35 13.24 7.82
N PHE A 596 -26.30 14.55 8.04
CA PHE A 596 -25.20 15.42 7.60
C PHE A 596 -24.99 16.57 8.59
N HIS A 597 -23.92 17.33 8.38
CA HIS A 597 -23.52 18.41 9.27
C HIS A 597 -23.40 19.73 8.50
N ILE A 598 -23.78 20.82 9.15
CA ILE A 598 -23.78 22.16 8.57
C ILE A 598 -23.60 23.19 9.69
N LEU A 599 -23.07 24.38 9.38
CA LEU A 599 -23.09 25.49 10.32
C LEU A 599 -24.54 25.86 10.64
N GLU A 600 -24.82 26.14 11.91
CA GLU A 600 -26.16 26.51 12.38
C GLU A 600 -26.71 27.73 11.64
N LYS A 601 -25.87 28.73 11.41
CA LYS A 601 -26.24 29.92 10.62
C LYS A 601 -26.63 29.57 9.17
N ASP A 602 -25.86 28.70 8.54
CA ASP A 602 -26.10 28.29 7.15
C ASP A 602 -27.37 27.45 7.05
N TRP A 603 -27.66 26.62 8.06
CA TRP A 603 -28.92 25.88 8.18
C TRP A 603 -30.14 26.81 8.22
N TYR A 604 -30.13 27.78 9.12
CA TYR A 604 -31.23 28.75 9.25
C TYR A 604 -31.40 29.63 8.01
N ALA A 605 -30.36 29.80 7.20
CA ALA A 605 -30.43 30.54 5.94
C ALA A 605 -31.12 29.79 4.79
N ILE A 606 -31.28 28.45 4.89
CA ILE A 606 -31.84 27.62 3.80
C ILE A 606 -33.08 26.83 4.20
N LYS A 607 -33.30 26.55 5.49
CA LYS A 607 -34.30 25.58 5.94
C LYS A 607 -35.73 25.88 5.45
N ASP A 608 -36.14 27.15 5.41
CA ASP A 608 -37.54 27.51 5.12
C ASP A 608 -37.80 27.74 3.62
N THR A 609 -36.73 27.79 2.80
CA THR A 609 -36.80 28.22 1.40
C THR A 609 -36.07 27.27 0.46
N SER A 610 -35.84 26.02 0.86
CA SER A 610 -35.06 25.09 0.03
C SER A 610 -35.53 23.66 0.18
N CYS A 611 -35.28 22.89 -0.86
CA CYS A 611 -35.51 21.46 -0.92
C CYS A 611 -34.18 20.73 -1.08
N LEU A 612 -34.11 19.53 -0.51
CA LEU A 612 -32.99 18.61 -0.59
C LEU A 612 -33.33 17.46 -1.53
N SER A 613 -32.38 17.08 -2.37
CA SER A 613 -32.42 15.83 -3.16
C SER A 613 -31.10 15.10 -3.01
N ILE A 614 -31.14 13.77 -3.06
CA ILE A 614 -29.94 12.93 -3.10
C ILE A 614 -29.71 12.49 -4.53
N MET A 615 -28.50 12.66 -5.01
CA MET A 615 -28.11 12.30 -6.36
C MET A 615 -26.75 11.60 -6.35
N SER A 616 -26.39 10.96 -7.46
CA SER A 616 -25.02 10.44 -7.64
C SER A 616 -24.25 11.29 -8.65
N ASN A 617 -22.95 11.46 -8.39
CA ASN A 617 -22.06 12.19 -9.29
C ASN A 617 -21.56 11.33 -10.48
N THR A 618 -21.59 10.00 -10.33
CA THR A 618 -20.75 9.13 -11.18
C THR A 618 -21.48 8.54 -12.38
N LEU A 619 -22.81 8.50 -12.41
CA LEU A 619 -23.58 7.90 -13.50
C LEU A 619 -24.84 8.73 -13.77
N GLN A 620 -25.55 8.44 -14.86
CA GLN A 620 -26.79 9.14 -15.24
C GLN A 620 -27.68 9.43 -14.00
N PRO A 621 -28.40 10.57 -13.93
CA PRO A 621 -29.06 10.99 -12.68
C PRO A 621 -30.12 10.03 -12.11
N THR A 622 -30.43 8.91 -12.77
CA THR A 622 -31.28 7.79 -12.31
C THR A 622 -30.59 6.75 -11.42
N THR A 623 -29.35 6.99 -10.96
CA THR A 623 -28.57 5.97 -10.24
C THR A 623 -29.02 5.78 -8.79
N ILE A 624 -29.45 6.88 -8.17
CA ILE A 624 -30.08 6.93 -6.85
C ILE A 624 -31.48 7.53 -7.06
N ASP A 625 -32.51 6.85 -6.58
CA ASP A 625 -33.87 7.32 -6.60
C ASP A 625 -34.32 7.65 -5.17
N SER A 626 -34.75 8.88 -4.97
CA SER A 626 -35.18 9.44 -3.69
C SER A 626 -36.14 10.60 -3.95
N GLU A 627 -37.24 10.68 -3.19
CA GLU A 627 -38.14 11.81 -3.27
C GLU A 627 -37.50 13.08 -2.69
N PRO A 628 -37.64 14.25 -3.36
CA PRO A 628 -37.16 15.50 -2.79
C PRO A 628 -37.86 15.87 -1.49
N VAL A 629 -37.09 16.39 -0.52
CA VAL A 629 -37.59 16.76 0.81
C VAL A 629 -37.51 18.27 1.00
N CYS A 630 -38.62 18.92 1.36
CA CYS A 630 -38.61 20.30 1.81
C CYS A 630 -37.93 20.42 3.17
N LEU A 631 -36.91 21.28 3.30
CA LEU A 631 -36.12 21.37 4.54
C LEU A 631 -36.90 21.92 5.74
N GLY A 632 -38.02 22.61 5.49
CA GLY A 632 -38.89 23.18 6.51
C GLY A 632 -39.95 22.22 7.05
N ASP A 633 -40.01 20.99 6.54
CA ASP A 633 -40.92 19.95 7.01
C ASP A 633 -40.40 19.33 8.31
N GLU A 634 -40.94 19.76 9.46
CA GLU A 634 -40.51 19.30 10.79
C GLU A 634 -40.84 17.82 11.07
N ASP A 635 -41.77 17.19 10.33
CA ASP A 635 -42.09 15.77 10.49
C ASP A 635 -41.01 14.87 9.84
N VAL A 636 -40.32 15.41 8.83
CA VAL A 636 -39.32 14.72 8.00
C VAL A 636 -37.89 15.14 8.37
N VAL A 637 -37.69 16.40 8.75
CA VAL A 637 -36.38 17.00 9.04
C VAL A 637 -36.29 17.38 10.51
N SER A 638 -35.21 16.98 11.16
CA SER A 638 -34.96 17.34 12.57
C SER A 638 -33.52 17.77 12.79
N ILE A 639 -33.35 18.85 13.57
CA ILE A 639 -32.06 19.16 14.19
C ILE A 639 -31.95 18.25 15.41
N VAL A 640 -30.93 17.39 15.43
CA VAL A 640 -30.73 16.47 16.54
C VAL A 640 -30.07 17.18 17.70
N ARG A 641 -28.98 17.93 17.41
CA ARG A 641 -28.12 18.56 18.40
C ARG A 641 -27.06 19.45 17.75
N ARG A 642 -26.44 20.29 18.57
CA ARG A 642 -25.11 20.86 18.29
C ARG A 642 -24.05 19.80 18.55
N VAL A 643 -23.04 19.73 17.70
CA VAL A 643 -21.99 18.71 17.79
C VAL A 643 -20.62 19.32 18.09
N ASP A 644 -19.78 18.52 18.75
CA ASP A 644 -18.35 18.76 18.84
C ASP A 644 -17.69 18.21 17.56
N PRO A 645 -17.15 19.06 16.67
CA PRO A 645 -16.57 18.59 15.40
C PRO A 645 -15.37 17.68 15.62
N VAL A 646 -14.60 17.89 16.69
CA VAL A 646 -13.41 17.08 16.97
C VAL A 646 -13.81 15.65 17.24
N LYS A 647 -14.81 15.45 18.12
CA LYS A 647 -15.34 14.11 18.41
C LYS A 647 -16.08 13.52 17.22
N THR A 648 -16.90 14.31 16.53
CA THR A 648 -17.79 13.82 15.46
C THR A 648 -17.03 13.31 14.24
N PHE A 649 -15.95 14.00 13.86
CA PHE A 649 -15.10 13.63 12.72
C PHE A 649 -13.84 12.85 13.16
N GLY A 650 -13.75 12.48 14.44
CA GLY A 650 -12.64 11.72 15.01
C GLY A 650 -11.28 12.43 14.90
N LEU A 651 -11.25 13.76 15.00
CA LEU A 651 -10.07 14.59 14.78
C LEU A 651 -9.04 14.53 15.92
N ASP A 652 -9.34 13.82 17.02
CA ASP A 652 -8.40 13.57 18.12
C ASP A 652 -7.25 12.63 17.72
N CYS A 653 -7.48 11.74 16.75
CA CYS A 653 -6.46 10.81 16.28
C CYS A 653 -5.60 11.47 15.18
N VAL A 654 -4.59 12.24 15.62
CA VAL A 654 -3.64 12.96 14.78
C VAL A 654 -2.21 12.54 15.05
N GLN A 655 -1.34 12.75 14.07
CA GLN A 655 0.09 12.58 14.25
C GLN A 655 0.59 13.62 15.25
N THR A 656 1.22 13.16 16.33
CA THR A 656 1.82 14.06 17.32
C THR A 656 3.18 14.53 16.83
N PHE A 657 3.34 15.84 16.68
CA PHE A 657 4.60 16.49 16.33
C PHE A 657 5.15 17.26 17.55
N ASP A 658 6.46 17.25 17.72
CA ASP A 658 7.17 18.11 18.69
C ASP A 658 7.60 19.39 17.97
N VAL A 659 6.69 20.34 17.89
CA VAL A 659 6.90 21.57 17.11
C VAL A 659 7.61 22.60 17.96
N ARG A 660 8.82 22.98 17.55
CA ARG A 660 9.66 23.96 18.22
C ARG A 660 9.31 25.36 17.72
N PRO A 661 9.03 26.31 18.65
CA PRO A 661 8.77 27.68 18.25
C PRO A 661 10.03 28.28 17.64
N LYS A 662 9.81 29.18 16.69
CA LYS A 662 10.84 29.92 15.98
C LYS A 662 11.65 30.87 16.88
N LYS A 663 10.97 31.44 17.87
CA LYS A 663 11.53 32.37 18.85
C LYS A 663 12.00 31.61 20.09
N GLN A 664 13.27 31.78 20.43
CA GLN A 664 13.86 31.29 21.67
C GLN A 664 14.15 32.50 22.57
N GLU A 665 13.69 32.47 23.82
CA GLU A 665 13.91 33.57 24.75
C GLU A 665 15.42 33.81 24.95
N HIS A 666 15.81 35.08 24.95
CA HIS A 666 17.19 35.57 25.10
C HIS A 666 18.16 35.37 23.92
N SER A 667 17.83 34.58 22.89
CA SER A 667 18.74 34.31 21.76
C SER A 667 19.14 35.55 20.94
N ALA A 668 20.40 35.57 20.51
CA ALA A 668 20.94 36.57 19.57
C ALA A 668 20.46 36.32 18.13
N LEU A 669 19.84 35.17 17.87
CA LEU A 669 19.34 34.70 16.59
C LEU A 669 17.87 34.28 16.72
N GLU A 670 17.08 34.53 15.68
CA GLU A 670 15.67 34.12 15.65
C GLU A 670 15.32 33.53 14.28
N VAL A 671 14.71 32.34 14.24
CA VAL A 671 14.23 31.78 12.98
C VAL A 671 13.03 32.59 12.54
N ILE A 672 13.07 33.28 11.41
CA ILE A 672 11.94 34.05 10.89
C ILE A 672 11.06 33.16 10.02
N LYS A 673 11.70 32.35 9.16
CA LYS A 673 11.02 31.61 8.10
C LYS A 673 11.63 30.23 7.95
N VAL A 674 10.81 29.21 7.74
CA VAL A 674 11.23 27.87 7.32
C VAL A 674 10.24 27.36 6.28
N GLU A 675 10.72 27.05 5.09
CA GLU A 675 9.94 26.46 4.01
C GLU A 675 10.45 25.06 3.73
N GLU A 676 9.53 24.14 3.43
CA GLU A 676 9.84 22.80 2.97
C GLU A 676 9.38 22.64 1.51
N SER A 677 10.33 22.29 0.65
CA SER A 677 10.08 21.87 -0.75
C SER A 677 10.38 20.39 -0.92
N GLU A 678 10.06 19.84 -2.08
CA GLU A 678 10.32 18.45 -2.42
C GLU A 678 11.80 18.06 -2.18
N CYS A 679 12.75 18.90 -2.61
CA CYS A 679 14.17 18.59 -2.64
C CYS A 679 15.02 19.34 -1.60
N SER A 680 14.47 20.32 -0.88
CA SER A 680 15.25 21.17 0.02
C SER A 680 14.43 21.86 1.10
N TYR A 681 15.12 22.37 2.11
CA TYR A 681 14.58 23.36 3.04
C TYR A 681 15.19 24.73 2.74
N LYS A 682 14.41 25.77 2.95
CA LYS A 682 14.89 27.15 2.99
C LYS A 682 14.57 27.75 4.34
N ALA A 683 15.48 28.53 4.91
CA ALA A 683 15.22 29.23 6.14
C ALA A 683 15.81 30.65 6.13
N GLU A 684 15.15 31.56 6.83
CA GLU A 684 15.67 32.90 7.14
C GLU A 684 15.82 33.05 8.65
N ILE A 685 17.00 33.50 9.10
CA ILE A 685 17.31 33.71 10.52
C ILE A 685 17.65 35.19 10.73
N ALA A 686 16.97 35.87 11.64
CA ALA A 686 17.25 37.25 12.05
C ALA A 686 18.50 37.31 12.93
N ILE A 687 19.30 38.35 12.76
CA ILE A 687 20.40 38.69 13.66
C ILE A 687 19.90 39.83 14.56
N LEU A 688 19.44 39.47 15.76
CA LEU A 688 18.83 40.42 16.70
C LEU A 688 19.87 41.29 17.40
N ASN A 689 21.07 40.75 17.63
CA ASN A 689 22.18 41.49 18.23
C ASN A 689 23.45 41.42 17.36
N PRO A 690 23.60 42.33 16.38
CA PRO A 690 24.76 42.34 15.49
C PRO A 690 26.11 42.44 16.22
N ASN A 691 26.14 43.01 17.44
CA ASN A 691 27.35 43.14 18.23
C ASN A 691 27.83 41.81 18.81
N LYS A 692 26.91 40.93 19.22
CA LYS A 692 27.21 39.55 19.65
C LYS A 692 27.55 38.64 18.46
N CYS A 693 27.11 38.97 17.26
CA CYS A 693 27.33 38.18 16.03
C CYS A 693 28.46 38.73 15.13
N LYS A 694 29.47 39.39 15.72
CA LYS A 694 30.65 39.91 14.98
C LYS A 694 31.68 38.83 14.63
N ALA A 695 31.68 37.71 15.37
CA ALA A 695 32.61 36.60 15.24
C ALA A 695 32.30 35.66 14.05
N LYS A 696 33.07 34.57 13.91
CA LYS A 696 32.83 33.56 12.87
C LYS A 696 31.56 32.77 13.18
N MET A 697 30.75 32.51 12.14
CA MET A 697 29.58 31.64 12.23
C MET A 697 30.02 30.17 12.12
N ASP A 698 29.52 29.34 13.01
CA ASP A 698 29.66 27.89 13.02
C ASP A 698 28.31 27.22 12.83
N VAL A 699 28.26 26.16 12.04
CA VAL A 699 27.03 25.40 11.76
C VAL A 699 27.29 23.92 12.03
N GLN A 700 26.54 23.36 12.95
CA GLN A 700 26.66 21.98 13.38
C GLN A 700 25.44 21.18 12.93
N PHE A 701 25.68 19.96 12.45
CA PHE A 701 24.67 19.09 11.84
C PHE A 701 24.45 17.85 12.71
N TYR A 702 23.21 17.59 13.13
CA TYR A 702 22.92 16.50 14.07
C TYR A 702 21.77 15.58 13.61
N PRO A 703 21.90 14.25 13.77
CA PRO A 703 23.16 13.54 14.05
C PRO A 703 24.12 13.65 12.86
N GLU A 704 25.43 13.66 13.10
CA GLU A 704 26.47 13.94 12.08
C GLU A 704 26.30 13.13 10.78
N LYS A 705 25.88 11.87 10.86
CA LYS A 705 25.76 10.98 9.69
C LYS A 705 24.49 11.23 8.86
N CYS A 706 23.39 11.59 9.51
CA CYS A 706 22.07 11.74 8.89
C CYS A 706 21.35 12.94 9.52
N PRO A 707 21.84 14.17 9.30
CA PRO A 707 21.43 15.29 10.11
C PRO A 707 19.99 15.69 9.82
N THR A 708 19.14 15.59 10.82
CA THR A 708 17.71 15.98 10.79
C THR A 708 17.48 17.30 11.53
N ASN A 709 18.54 17.89 12.08
CA ASN A 709 18.53 19.25 12.58
C ASN A 709 19.91 19.90 12.38
N ILE A 710 19.91 21.23 12.43
CA ILE A 710 21.13 22.03 12.44
C ILE A 710 21.10 23.00 13.61
N ASN A 711 22.29 23.28 14.14
CA ASN A 711 22.51 24.33 15.12
C ASN A 711 23.43 25.38 14.49
N VAL A 712 22.97 26.63 14.44
CA VAL A 712 23.70 27.79 13.94
C VAL A 712 24.10 28.65 15.13
N LYS A 713 25.40 28.92 15.29
CA LYS A 713 25.95 29.72 16.38
C LYS A 713 27.08 30.63 15.94
N PHE A 714 27.38 31.65 16.73
CA PHE A 714 28.56 32.49 16.61
C PHE A 714 29.49 32.24 17.80
N GLU A 715 30.81 32.34 17.65
CA GLU A 715 31.80 32.00 18.70
C GLU A 715 31.52 32.64 20.08
N ASP A 716 30.95 33.85 20.11
CA ASP A 716 30.61 34.60 21.34
C ASP A 716 29.09 34.83 21.52
N GLY A 717 28.26 34.08 20.79
CA GLY A 717 26.82 34.32 20.66
C GLY A 717 25.96 33.12 21.05
N GLU A 718 24.67 33.39 21.22
CA GLU A 718 23.67 32.36 21.49
C GLU A 718 23.32 31.56 20.22
N GLU A 719 22.85 30.33 20.41
CA GLU A 719 22.59 29.37 19.34
C GLU A 719 21.13 29.38 18.87
N CYS A 720 20.92 28.84 17.67
CA CYS A 720 19.60 28.65 17.08
C CYS A 720 19.53 27.29 16.39
N THR A 721 18.47 26.51 16.66
CA THR A 721 18.31 25.16 16.12
C THR A 721 17.11 25.07 15.20
N ILE A 722 17.30 24.45 14.04
CA ILE A 722 16.23 24.16 13.07
C ILE A 722 16.09 22.65 12.91
N TYR A 723 14.87 22.14 13.04
CA TYR A 723 14.53 20.72 12.95
C TYR A 723 13.74 20.41 11.68
N PHE A 724 14.08 19.30 11.03
CA PHE A 724 13.61 18.89 9.71
C PHE A 724 12.92 17.53 9.74
N SER A 725 12.09 17.27 8.72
CA SER A 725 11.38 16.01 8.51
C SER A 725 12.24 14.90 7.92
N CYS A 726 13.12 15.30 7.02
CA CYS A 726 14.13 14.51 6.34
C CYS A 726 15.53 15.01 6.67
N SER A 727 16.51 14.12 6.55
CA SER A 727 17.89 14.49 6.73
C SER A 727 18.38 15.42 5.61
N VAL A 728 19.31 16.32 5.92
CA VAL A 728 19.89 17.30 5.00
C VAL A 728 21.32 16.94 4.61
N ASN A 729 21.75 17.42 3.44
CA ASN A 729 23.11 17.20 2.95
C ASN A 729 24.00 18.38 3.39
N GLU A 730 24.82 18.12 4.40
CA GLU A 730 25.80 19.07 4.95
C GLU A 730 26.66 19.74 3.87
N LYS A 731 27.26 18.95 2.98
CA LYS A 731 28.25 19.44 1.99
C LYS A 731 27.64 20.39 0.97
N SER A 732 26.36 20.24 0.67
CA SER A 732 25.64 21.09 -0.29
C SER A 732 24.82 22.19 0.38
N SER A 733 24.74 22.20 1.71
CA SER A 733 24.03 23.22 2.46
C SER A 733 24.78 24.55 2.39
N LYS A 734 24.05 25.65 2.17
CA LYS A 734 24.60 27.00 2.00
C LYS A 734 24.00 27.94 3.01
N PHE A 735 24.86 28.76 3.63
CA PHE A 735 24.50 29.77 4.62
C PHE A 735 25.09 31.11 4.20
N GLN A 736 24.24 32.11 3.96
CA GLN A 736 24.64 33.42 3.48
C GLN A 736 24.24 34.50 4.48
N ILE A 737 25.23 35.25 5.00
CA ILE A 737 25.00 36.34 5.95
C ILE A 737 24.81 37.65 5.18
N SER A 738 23.63 38.26 5.32
CA SER A 738 23.32 39.60 4.82
C SER A 738 23.36 40.61 5.96
N ARG A 739 24.52 41.25 6.18
CA ARG A 739 24.68 42.26 7.25
C ARG A 739 23.81 43.50 7.03
N LYS A 740 23.56 43.88 5.76
CA LYS A 740 22.70 45.02 5.41
C LYS A 740 21.24 44.79 5.82
N GLN A 741 20.77 43.55 5.68
CA GLN A 741 19.40 43.18 6.03
C GLN A 741 19.30 42.55 7.43
N GLY A 742 20.43 42.40 8.14
CA GLY A 742 20.48 41.79 9.47
C GLY A 742 20.00 40.35 9.52
N LYS A 743 20.30 39.52 8.50
CA LYS A 743 19.74 38.16 8.41
C LYS A 743 20.67 37.14 7.76
N ILE A 744 20.42 35.86 8.02
CA ILE A 744 21.09 34.71 7.44
C ILE A 744 20.07 33.97 6.56
N VAL A 745 20.44 33.71 5.32
CA VAL A 745 19.64 32.91 4.39
C VAL A 745 20.27 31.53 4.27
N CYS A 746 19.48 30.50 4.52
CA CYS A 746 19.89 29.11 4.55
C CYS A 746 19.20 28.34 3.43
N VAL A 747 19.96 27.55 2.68
CA VAL A 747 19.42 26.57 1.71
C VAL A 747 20.05 25.22 2.04
N MET A 748 19.22 24.25 2.44
CA MET A 748 19.67 22.95 2.92
C MET A 748 19.02 21.85 2.07
N PRO A 749 19.73 21.32 1.06
CA PRO A 749 19.20 20.23 0.24
C PRO A 749 18.91 18.99 1.08
N LYS A 750 17.78 18.32 0.82
CA LYS A 750 17.46 17.03 1.43
C LYS A 750 18.46 15.98 0.94
N ARG A 751 18.73 14.99 1.78
CA ARG A 751 19.45 13.78 1.35
C ARG A 751 18.50 12.90 0.56
N GLU A 752 18.98 12.43 -0.59
CA GLU A 752 18.25 11.49 -1.43
C GLU A 752 17.88 10.22 -0.62
N ASP A 753 18.86 9.63 0.07
CA ASP A 753 18.69 8.43 0.90
C ASP A 753 17.91 8.67 2.21
N GLY A 754 17.54 9.92 2.50
CA GLY A 754 16.76 10.32 3.68
C GLY A 754 15.31 10.70 3.37
N THR A 755 14.92 10.69 2.09
CA THR A 755 13.62 11.17 1.60
C THR A 755 12.81 10.05 0.95
N VAL A 756 13.46 9.19 0.17
CA VAL A 756 12.82 8.10 -0.58
C VAL A 756 13.72 6.86 -0.66
N GLY A 757 13.10 5.69 -0.83
CA GLY A 757 13.77 4.40 -1.06
C GLY A 757 14.12 3.69 0.23
N GLU A 758 14.52 2.43 0.14
CA GLU A 758 14.66 1.54 1.32
C GLU A 758 15.62 2.05 2.38
N ARG A 759 16.59 2.90 2.03
CA ARG A 759 17.56 3.48 2.97
C ARG A 759 16.95 4.46 3.97
N VAL A 760 15.68 4.86 3.78
CA VAL A 760 14.93 5.61 4.80
C VAL A 760 14.60 4.76 6.03
N ILE A 761 14.66 3.42 5.92
CA ILE A 761 14.49 2.48 7.03
C ILE A 761 15.84 2.34 7.75
N GLN A 762 15.90 2.73 9.03
CA GLN A 762 17.13 2.66 9.81
C GLN A 762 17.44 1.24 10.33
N ASN A 763 16.40 0.48 10.70
CA ASN A 763 16.53 -0.87 11.21
C ASN A 763 16.01 -1.89 10.18
N ILE A 764 16.79 -2.11 9.12
CA ILE A 764 16.42 -3.01 8.02
C ILE A 764 16.77 -4.47 8.33
N ALA A 765 15.89 -5.41 7.99
CA ALA A 765 16.14 -6.83 8.26
C ALA A 765 17.24 -7.40 7.35
N PRO A 766 18.16 -8.24 7.88
CA PRO A 766 19.10 -8.97 7.06
C PRO A 766 18.40 -10.05 6.24
N VAL A 767 18.97 -10.37 5.07
CA VAL A 767 18.51 -11.52 4.28
C VAL A 767 19.03 -12.82 4.92
N PRO A 768 18.16 -13.81 5.23
CA PRO A 768 18.56 -15.03 5.92
C PRO A 768 19.18 -16.07 4.97
N PHE A 769 20.24 -15.71 4.23
CA PHE A 769 20.91 -16.59 3.25
C PHE A 769 21.24 -18.00 3.77
N HIS A 770 21.50 -18.13 5.07
CA HIS A 770 21.77 -19.41 5.75
C HIS A 770 20.59 -20.39 5.76
N ALA A 771 19.37 -19.89 5.60
CA ALA A 771 18.12 -20.66 5.64
C ALA A 771 17.40 -20.70 4.28
N LEU A 772 17.96 -20.06 3.25
CA LEU A 772 17.40 -20.07 1.90
C LEU A 772 17.87 -21.29 1.11
N GLU A 773 16.97 -21.81 0.28
CA GLU A 773 17.28 -22.88 -0.67
C GLU A 773 18.18 -22.35 -1.80
N ILE A 774 19.07 -23.22 -2.28
CA ILE A 774 19.89 -22.93 -3.45
C ILE A 774 18.99 -22.98 -4.69
N TRP A 775 19.18 -22.02 -5.59
CA TRP A 775 18.43 -22.00 -6.85
C TRP A 775 18.83 -23.16 -7.76
N ASP A 776 17.85 -23.95 -8.23
CA ASP A 776 18.07 -25.06 -9.16
C ASP A 776 17.66 -24.66 -10.58
N SER A 777 18.66 -24.27 -11.35
CA SER A 777 18.51 -23.81 -12.73
C SER A 777 18.07 -24.87 -13.73
N GLY A 778 18.12 -26.16 -13.38
CA GLY A 778 17.62 -27.23 -14.23
C GLY A 778 16.09 -27.23 -14.37
N PHE A 779 15.39 -26.66 -13.39
CA PHE A 779 13.93 -26.63 -13.34
C PHE A 779 13.35 -25.21 -13.33
N ASP A 780 14.12 -24.21 -12.91
CA ASP A 780 13.66 -22.84 -12.80
C ASP A 780 13.96 -21.99 -14.05
N ASP A 781 12.90 -21.43 -14.65
CA ASP A 781 12.95 -20.81 -15.98
C ASP A 781 13.49 -19.38 -15.93
N THR A 782 14.82 -19.28 -15.84
CA THR A 782 15.55 -17.99 -15.87
C THR A 782 15.20 -17.19 -17.15
N VAL A 783 14.85 -17.85 -18.25
CA VAL A 783 14.44 -17.19 -19.50
C VAL A 783 13.12 -16.45 -19.31
N ILE A 784 12.15 -17.07 -18.64
CA ILE A 784 10.87 -16.43 -18.29
C ILE A 784 11.09 -15.20 -17.41
N ILE A 785 11.87 -15.34 -16.34
CA ILE A 785 12.13 -14.24 -15.39
C ILE A 785 12.81 -13.08 -16.12
N CYS A 786 13.87 -13.36 -16.90
CA CYS A 786 14.51 -12.37 -17.75
C CYS A 786 13.51 -11.76 -18.75
N GLY A 787 12.58 -12.53 -19.31
CA GLY A 787 11.55 -12.03 -20.21
C GLY A 787 10.63 -10.99 -19.55
N HIS A 788 10.18 -11.24 -18.31
CA HIS A 788 9.38 -10.29 -17.54
C HIS A 788 10.12 -9.02 -17.16
N MET A 789 11.46 -9.10 -17.04
CA MET A 789 12.27 -7.90 -16.89
C MET A 789 12.19 -7.00 -18.13
N PHE A 790 11.63 -7.41 -19.27
CA PHE A 790 11.55 -6.61 -20.50
C PHE A 790 10.16 -6.68 -21.15
N GLY A 791 9.13 -6.37 -20.38
CA GLY A 791 7.72 -6.58 -20.74
C GLY A 791 6.97 -5.37 -21.34
N THR A 792 7.56 -4.18 -21.38
CA THR A 792 6.89 -3.00 -21.96
C THR A 792 6.99 -2.98 -23.50
N GLU A 793 6.15 -2.19 -24.16
CA GLU A 793 6.22 -2.01 -25.61
C GLU A 793 7.58 -1.42 -26.05
N LEU A 794 8.11 -0.47 -25.27
CA LEU A 794 9.42 0.12 -25.49
C LEU A 794 10.53 -0.93 -25.31
N ASP A 795 10.45 -1.74 -24.25
CA ASP A 795 11.44 -2.80 -24.00
C ASP A 795 11.52 -3.77 -25.19
N MET A 796 10.37 -4.22 -25.71
CA MET A 796 10.31 -5.13 -26.86
C MET A 796 10.93 -4.52 -28.11
N LYS A 797 10.63 -3.24 -28.38
CA LYS A 797 11.22 -2.51 -29.51
C LYS A 797 12.74 -2.47 -29.39
N LEU A 798 13.26 -2.03 -28.24
CA LEU A 798 14.70 -1.94 -27.98
C LEU A 798 15.40 -3.30 -28.10
N LYS A 799 14.81 -4.36 -27.56
CA LYS A 799 15.31 -5.74 -27.69
C LYS A 799 15.35 -6.22 -29.14
N SER A 800 14.28 -5.97 -29.90
CA SER A 800 14.21 -6.38 -31.31
C SER A 800 15.24 -5.66 -32.19
N GLU A 801 15.49 -4.38 -31.89
CA GLU A 801 16.46 -3.53 -32.61
C GLU A 801 17.89 -3.68 -32.06
N ARG A 802 18.09 -4.45 -30.97
CA ARG A 802 19.37 -4.60 -30.23
C ARG A 802 19.99 -3.25 -29.82
N LYS A 803 19.15 -2.33 -29.35
CA LYS A 803 19.57 -1.00 -28.87
C LYS A 803 19.58 -0.92 -27.35
N SER A 804 20.43 -0.04 -26.81
CA SER A 804 20.37 0.37 -25.41
C SER A 804 19.12 1.21 -25.15
N GLY A 805 18.70 1.26 -23.89
CA GLY A 805 17.50 1.99 -23.46
C GLY A 805 17.84 3.18 -22.57
N ASP A 806 16.94 3.45 -21.63
CA ASP A 806 17.28 4.30 -20.50
C ASP A 806 18.15 3.54 -19.49
N ALA A 807 18.64 4.25 -18.48
CA ALA A 807 19.52 3.68 -17.47
C ALA A 807 18.90 2.48 -16.72
N PHE A 808 17.57 2.44 -16.58
CA PHE A 808 16.88 1.34 -15.92
C PHE A 808 16.78 0.10 -16.83
N PHE A 809 16.50 0.28 -18.13
CA PHE A 809 16.60 -0.77 -19.14
C PHE A 809 18.00 -1.36 -19.22
N ASP A 810 19.02 -0.51 -19.27
CA ASP A 810 20.41 -0.96 -19.38
C ASP A 810 20.88 -1.68 -18.09
N LEU A 811 20.44 -1.23 -16.92
CA LEU A 811 20.65 -1.96 -15.66
C LEU A 811 20.02 -3.36 -15.70
N ARG A 812 18.79 -3.48 -16.20
CA ARG A 812 18.11 -4.79 -16.37
C ARG A 812 18.87 -5.68 -17.35
N GLU A 813 19.45 -5.13 -18.41
CA GLU A 813 20.33 -5.86 -19.34
C GLU A 813 21.56 -6.43 -18.63
N SER A 814 22.21 -5.62 -17.82
CA SER A 814 23.36 -6.01 -17.00
C SER A 814 23.02 -7.12 -16.01
N ILE A 815 21.88 -7.02 -15.30
CA ILE A 815 21.39 -8.06 -14.38
C ILE A 815 21.07 -9.36 -15.15
N SER A 816 20.40 -9.26 -16.29
CA SER A 816 20.06 -10.40 -17.15
C SER A 816 21.30 -11.14 -17.63
N LYS A 817 22.38 -10.43 -17.99
CA LYS A 817 23.67 -11.05 -18.36
C LYS A 817 24.30 -11.83 -17.22
N ILE A 818 24.25 -11.29 -15.99
CA ILE A 818 24.77 -11.98 -14.80
C ILE A 818 23.97 -13.27 -14.54
N LEU A 819 22.62 -13.19 -14.56
CA LEU A 819 21.74 -14.35 -14.38
C LEU A 819 22.01 -15.43 -15.43
N GLN A 820 22.00 -15.07 -16.71
CA GLN A 820 22.25 -16.01 -17.81
C GLN A 820 23.63 -16.64 -17.74
N GLY A 821 24.63 -15.90 -17.26
CA GLY A 821 25.98 -16.41 -17.06
C GLY A 821 26.11 -17.44 -15.94
N HIS A 822 25.10 -17.56 -15.06
CA HIS A 822 25.06 -18.46 -13.90
C HIS A 822 23.79 -19.32 -13.87
N VAL A 823 23.12 -19.52 -15.01
CA VAL A 823 22.08 -20.55 -15.12
C VAL A 823 22.71 -21.87 -14.70
N GLU A 824 23.73 -22.36 -15.40
CA GLU A 824 24.53 -23.48 -14.89
C GLU A 824 25.72 -22.96 -14.09
N GLU A 825 26.16 -23.74 -13.08
CA GLU A 825 27.38 -23.43 -12.35
C GLU A 825 28.57 -23.41 -13.34
N PRO A 826 29.26 -22.27 -13.49
CA PRO A 826 30.24 -22.15 -14.55
C PRO A 826 31.50 -22.93 -14.20
N LYS A 827 32.00 -23.72 -15.16
CA LYS A 827 33.26 -24.50 -15.02
C LYS A 827 34.46 -23.63 -14.64
N ILE A 828 34.46 -22.36 -15.05
CA ILE A 828 35.46 -21.35 -14.69
C ILE A 828 34.71 -20.21 -13.98
N PRO A 829 35.17 -19.76 -12.79
CA PRO A 829 34.56 -18.64 -12.09
C PRO A 829 34.44 -17.41 -13.01
N LYS A 830 33.28 -16.74 -12.99
CA LYS A 830 33.02 -15.54 -13.79
C LYS A 830 33.08 -14.29 -12.90
N VAL A 831 33.67 -13.24 -13.45
CA VAL A 831 33.70 -11.90 -12.85
C VAL A 831 33.14 -10.92 -13.88
N TYR A 832 32.17 -10.11 -13.49
CA TYR A 832 31.54 -9.12 -14.36
C TYR A 832 32.13 -7.75 -14.06
N ALA A 833 32.69 -7.11 -15.08
CA ALA A 833 33.24 -5.76 -14.99
C ALA A 833 32.34 -4.81 -15.78
N LEU A 834 31.56 -3.99 -15.09
CA LEU A 834 30.72 -2.95 -15.69
C LEU A 834 31.48 -1.63 -15.63
N GLU A 835 31.85 -1.09 -16.78
CA GLU A 835 32.82 0.03 -16.90
C GLU A 835 32.27 1.17 -17.77
N ASP A 836 32.73 2.40 -17.53
CA ASP A 836 32.23 3.62 -18.18
C ASP A 836 32.89 3.99 -19.53
N ASN A 837 34.01 3.34 -19.92
CA ASN A 837 34.81 3.80 -21.07
C ASN A 837 35.40 2.68 -21.96
N PRO A 838 34.91 2.53 -23.22
CA PRO A 838 35.36 1.51 -24.17
C PRO A 838 36.84 1.54 -24.58
N LEU A 839 37.50 2.68 -24.38
CA LEU A 839 38.87 2.93 -24.85
C LEU A 839 39.94 2.51 -23.83
N VAL A 840 39.58 2.29 -22.57
CA VAL A 840 40.52 1.81 -21.55
C VAL A 840 40.48 0.28 -21.55
N ARG A 841 41.13 -0.38 -22.51
CA ARG A 841 41.26 -1.86 -22.51
C ARG A 841 42.33 -2.40 -21.55
N ALA A 842 42.89 -1.54 -20.71
CA ALA A 842 43.97 -1.91 -19.79
C ALA A 842 43.57 -3.14 -18.94
N PRO A 843 44.47 -4.14 -18.81
CA PRO A 843 44.27 -5.29 -17.96
C PRO A 843 44.29 -4.85 -16.48
N TYR A 844 43.74 -5.65 -15.58
CA TYR A 844 43.72 -5.34 -14.15
C TYR A 844 45.06 -5.62 -13.45
N ASN A 845 46.18 -5.44 -14.14
CA ASN A 845 47.47 -6.00 -13.72
C ASN A 845 48.26 -5.09 -12.80
N THR A 846 48.11 -3.76 -12.94
CA THR A 846 48.87 -2.78 -12.16
C THR A 846 47.95 -1.89 -11.29
N LEU A 847 48.53 -1.28 -10.26
CA LEU A 847 47.84 -0.29 -9.41
C LEU A 847 47.27 0.87 -10.24
N ASP A 848 48.00 1.32 -11.26
CA ASP A 848 47.57 2.41 -12.14
C ASP A 848 46.43 1.99 -13.07
N ASP A 849 46.41 0.73 -13.53
CA ASP A 849 45.29 0.21 -14.29
C ASP A 849 44.01 0.22 -13.45
N ILE A 850 44.09 -0.23 -12.20
CA ILE A 850 42.95 -0.27 -11.27
C ILE A 850 42.45 1.14 -10.96
N LYS A 851 43.36 2.12 -10.73
CA LYS A 851 43.02 3.51 -10.40
C LYS A 851 42.30 4.27 -11.53
N ARG A 852 42.52 3.89 -12.79
CA ARG A 852 41.93 4.54 -13.97
C ARG A 852 40.52 4.06 -14.27
N LYS A 853 40.10 2.94 -13.67
CA LYS A 853 38.79 2.33 -13.90
C LYS A 853 37.70 3.05 -13.12
N LYS A 854 36.54 3.19 -13.74
CA LYS A 854 35.31 3.64 -13.13
C LYS A 854 34.22 2.62 -13.48
N GLY A 855 33.37 2.33 -12.50
CA GLY A 855 32.37 1.26 -12.59
C GLY A 855 32.50 0.25 -11.46
N PHE A 856 32.11 -0.99 -11.73
CA PHE A 856 32.03 -2.06 -10.72
C PHE A 856 32.63 -3.37 -11.21
N ILE A 857 33.31 -4.06 -10.30
CA ILE A 857 33.71 -5.47 -10.48
C ILE A 857 32.84 -6.32 -9.57
N ILE A 858 32.14 -7.29 -10.13
CA ILE A 858 31.15 -8.12 -9.44
C ILE A 858 31.55 -9.59 -9.60
N LYS A 859 31.68 -10.28 -8.47
CA LYS A 859 31.87 -11.73 -8.43
C LYS A 859 30.63 -12.36 -7.80
N VAL A 860 30.01 -13.29 -8.52
CA VAL A 860 28.88 -14.07 -8.01
C VAL A 860 29.40 -15.17 -7.09
N GLU A 861 28.84 -15.26 -5.89
CA GLU A 861 29.12 -16.34 -4.95
C GLU A 861 28.15 -17.50 -5.17
N LYS A 862 26.85 -17.21 -5.12
CA LYS A 862 25.79 -18.21 -5.23
C LYS A 862 24.44 -17.58 -5.56
N ILE A 863 23.53 -18.37 -6.12
CA ILE A 863 22.13 -17.96 -6.35
C ILE A 863 21.22 -18.74 -5.42
N TYR A 864 20.33 -18.03 -4.74
CA TYR A 864 19.35 -18.58 -3.81
C TYR A 864 17.94 -18.35 -4.33
N ARG A 865 16.99 -19.18 -3.89
CA ARG A 865 15.56 -18.96 -4.11
C ARG A 865 14.98 -18.15 -2.97
N TRP A 866 14.39 -17.00 -3.28
CA TRP A 866 13.70 -16.16 -2.30
C TRP A 866 12.50 -15.47 -2.92
N ASN A 867 11.32 -15.58 -2.29
CA ASN A 867 10.06 -15.02 -2.81
C ASN A 867 9.84 -15.37 -4.29
N TYR A 868 10.12 -16.63 -4.66
CA TYR A 868 10.00 -17.16 -6.03
C TYR A 868 10.95 -16.55 -7.07
N LEU A 869 11.94 -15.76 -6.64
CA LEU A 869 12.92 -15.10 -7.49
C LEU A 869 14.35 -15.60 -7.22
N PRO A 870 15.25 -15.56 -8.22
CA PRO A 870 16.66 -15.79 -8.03
C PRO A 870 17.28 -14.59 -7.32
N LEU A 871 17.89 -14.85 -6.17
CA LEU A 871 18.63 -13.89 -5.37
C LEU A 871 20.13 -14.16 -5.50
N ILE A 872 20.81 -13.32 -6.25
CA ILE A 872 22.23 -13.51 -6.60
C ILE A 872 23.08 -12.90 -5.48
N LYS A 873 23.67 -13.74 -4.62
CA LYS A 873 24.64 -13.29 -3.62
C LYS A 873 25.98 -12.99 -4.32
N ILE A 874 26.53 -11.82 -4.05
CA ILE A 874 27.74 -11.33 -4.72
C ILE A 874 28.70 -10.66 -3.72
N ILE A 875 29.95 -10.54 -4.15
CA ILE A 875 30.87 -9.51 -3.66
C ILE A 875 31.17 -8.52 -4.77
N PHE A 876 31.25 -7.23 -4.45
CA PHE A 876 31.53 -6.18 -5.43
C PHE A 876 32.65 -5.23 -4.99
N TYR A 877 33.33 -4.65 -5.99
CA TYR A 877 34.33 -3.61 -5.85
C TYR A 877 33.89 -2.36 -6.61
N ASP A 878 33.82 -1.22 -5.92
CA ASP A 878 33.46 0.09 -6.48
C ASP A 878 34.72 0.83 -6.94
N CYS A 879 35.03 0.73 -8.24
CA CYS A 879 36.28 1.24 -8.81
C CYS A 879 36.47 2.73 -8.55
N LYS A 880 35.37 3.52 -8.55
CA LYS A 880 35.43 4.97 -8.32
C LYS A 880 35.80 5.25 -6.86
N LYS A 881 35.05 4.66 -5.92
CA LYS A 881 35.24 4.92 -4.48
C LYS A 881 36.64 4.52 -4.01
N TYR A 882 37.09 3.32 -4.37
CA TYR A 882 38.38 2.80 -3.90
C TYR A 882 39.56 3.32 -4.71
N GLY A 883 39.36 3.67 -5.99
CA GLY A 883 40.36 4.40 -6.77
C GLY A 883 40.73 5.73 -6.11
N ASP A 884 39.76 6.46 -5.56
CA ASP A 884 40.01 7.72 -4.85
C ASP A 884 40.69 7.52 -3.49
N ILE A 885 40.40 6.43 -2.79
CA ILE A 885 41.12 6.05 -1.55
C ILE A 885 42.59 5.74 -1.87
N MET A 886 42.86 4.93 -2.89
CA MET A 886 44.23 4.57 -3.32
C MET A 886 45.03 5.76 -3.84
N LYS A 887 44.38 6.77 -4.46
CA LYS A 887 45.04 8.03 -4.85
C LYS A 887 45.48 8.84 -3.63
N LYS A 888 44.74 8.79 -2.52
CA LYS A 888 45.05 9.51 -1.28
C LYS A 888 46.12 8.83 -0.42
N ASN A 889 46.31 7.52 -0.54
CA ASN A 889 47.35 6.78 0.22
C ASN A 889 48.08 5.73 -0.63
N PRO A 890 49.04 6.13 -1.50
CA PRO A 890 49.71 5.25 -2.44
C PRO A 890 50.57 4.16 -1.78
N THR A 891 51.27 4.49 -0.69
CA THR A 891 52.23 3.62 0.01
C THR A 891 51.58 2.48 0.79
N GLY A 892 50.31 2.62 1.20
CA GLY A 892 49.52 1.56 1.83
C GLY A 892 48.67 0.71 0.87
N SER A 893 48.74 0.96 -0.44
CA SER A 893 47.81 0.37 -1.42
C SER A 893 48.22 -1.00 -1.97
N GLU A 894 49.42 -1.51 -1.67
CA GLU A 894 49.93 -2.74 -2.27
C GLU A 894 49.18 -4.00 -1.78
N ALA A 895 48.90 -4.08 -0.48
CA ALA A 895 48.09 -5.17 0.10
C ALA A 895 46.66 -5.17 -0.45
N LEU A 896 46.09 -3.98 -0.67
CA LEU A 896 44.77 -3.78 -1.26
C LEU A 896 44.73 -4.28 -2.71
N VAL A 897 45.74 -3.97 -3.52
CA VAL A 897 45.87 -4.51 -4.89
C VAL A 897 46.06 -6.02 -4.91
N ARG A 898 46.85 -6.59 -3.99
CA ARG A 898 47.02 -8.04 -3.89
C ARG A 898 45.70 -8.75 -3.57
N SER A 899 44.89 -8.20 -2.66
CA SER A 899 43.54 -8.70 -2.32
C SER A 899 42.58 -8.61 -3.51
N PHE A 900 42.62 -7.50 -4.26
CA PHE A 900 41.83 -7.35 -5.48
C PHE A 900 42.22 -8.40 -6.53
N LEU A 901 43.51 -8.50 -6.85
CA LEU A 901 44.05 -9.44 -7.82
C LEU A 901 43.73 -10.89 -7.44
N SER A 902 43.97 -11.29 -6.19
CA SER A 902 43.71 -12.67 -5.76
C SER A 902 42.26 -13.10 -5.93
N THR A 903 41.31 -12.17 -5.81
CA THR A 903 39.87 -12.44 -5.93
C THR A 903 39.44 -12.70 -7.37
N ILE A 904 40.06 -12.00 -8.33
CA ILE A 904 39.77 -12.13 -9.77
C ILE A 904 40.74 -13.06 -10.50
N MET A 905 41.85 -13.45 -9.88
CA MET A 905 42.81 -14.38 -10.45
C MET A 905 42.12 -15.71 -10.78
N ARG A 906 42.37 -16.22 -12.00
CA ARG A 906 41.76 -17.45 -12.55
C ARG A 906 40.26 -17.35 -12.88
N ALA A 907 39.64 -16.17 -12.75
CA ALA A 907 38.28 -15.93 -13.23
C ALA A 907 38.27 -15.44 -14.68
N SER A 908 37.22 -15.78 -15.43
CA SER A 908 36.91 -15.18 -16.71
C SER A 908 36.27 -13.81 -16.49
N ILE A 909 36.91 -12.74 -16.98
CA ILE A 909 36.43 -11.37 -16.83
C ILE A 909 35.52 -11.01 -18.01
N LEU A 910 34.23 -10.88 -17.73
CA LEU A 910 33.19 -10.48 -18.68
C LEU A 910 32.96 -8.98 -18.57
N ARG A 911 33.42 -8.22 -19.56
CA ARG A 911 33.32 -6.76 -19.57
C ARG A 911 32.02 -6.31 -20.25
N THR A 912 31.29 -5.42 -19.59
CA THR A 912 30.10 -4.76 -20.12
C THR A 912 30.26 -3.25 -19.98
N TRP A 913 29.84 -2.50 -20.99
CA TRP A 913 29.83 -1.04 -20.95
C TRP A 913 28.55 -0.56 -20.27
N ALA A 914 28.68 0.41 -19.37
CA ALA A 914 27.58 1.02 -18.65
C ALA A 914 27.77 2.53 -18.58
N ASP A 915 26.73 3.30 -18.88
CA ASP A 915 26.81 4.75 -18.78
C ASP A 915 26.80 5.24 -17.32
N GLN A 916 27.03 6.53 -17.08
CA GLN A 916 27.09 7.06 -15.72
C GLN A 916 25.76 6.91 -14.95
N LYS A 917 24.62 6.99 -15.62
CA LYS A 917 23.30 6.88 -14.98
C LYS A 917 22.99 5.43 -14.60
N GLU A 918 23.29 4.46 -15.47
CA GLU A 918 23.20 3.03 -15.16
C GLU A 918 24.10 2.69 -13.97
N LEU A 919 25.35 3.18 -13.98
CA LEU A 919 26.29 2.98 -12.87
C LEU A 919 25.81 3.61 -11.56
N ASP A 920 25.08 4.73 -11.61
CA ASP A 920 24.51 5.36 -10.43
C ASP A 920 23.32 4.56 -9.87
N LEU A 921 22.44 4.03 -10.72
CA LEU A 921 21.37 3.10 -10.31
C LEU A 921 21.94 1.80 -9.73
N LEU A 922 22.95 1.21 -10.38
CA LEU A 922 23.65 0.03 -9.87
C LEU A 922 24.30 0.32 -8.51
N ARG A 923 24.95 1.48 -8.35
CA ARG A 923 25.50 1.91 -7.05
C ARG A 923 24.38 1.96 -6.00
N LYS A 924 23.26 2.62 -6.31
CA LYS A 924 22.11 2.76 -5.40
C LYS A 924 21.61 1.37 -4.96
N MET A 925 21.41 0.44 -5.90
CA MET A 925 21.00 -0.93 -5.61
C MET A 925 22.02 -1.68 -4.73
N LEU A 926 23.29 -1.73 -5.15
CA LEU A 926 24.32 -2.52 -4.47
C LEU A 926 24.57 -2.06 -3.03
N TYR A 927 24.61 -0.75 -2.80
CA TYR A 927 24.81 -0.22 -1.44
C TYR A 927 23.55 -0.30 -0.58
N THR A 928 22.35 -0.26 -1.16
CA THR A 928 21.10 -0.52 -0.43
C THR A 928 21.07 -1.97 0.06
N ASN A 929 21.36 -2.91 -0.84
CA ASN A 929 21.33 -4.34 -0.55
C ASN A 929 22.46 -4.77 0.40
N ALA A 930 23.63 -4.12 0.33
CA ALA A 930 24.75 -4.42 1.22
C ALA A 930 24.44 -4.18 2.71
N VAL A 931 23.50 -3.28 3.05
CA VAL A 931 23.11 -3.05 4.46
C VAL A 931 22.37 -4.25 5.04
N ARG A 932 21.74 -5.08 4.20
CA ARG A 932 21.01 -6.30 4.60
C ARG A 932 21.90 -7.55 4.65
N ILE A 933 23.23 -7.40 4.50
CA ILE A 933 24.20 -8.50 4.64
C ILE A 933 25.29 -8.14 5.65
N PRO A 934 25.57 -9.01 6.64
CA PRO A 934 26.74 -8.86 7.51
C PRO A 934 28.02 -8.78 6.68
N GLN A 935 28.81 -7.71 6.86
CA GLN A 935 30.03 -7.51 6.09
C GLN A 935 31.21 -8.31 6.63
N GLU A 936 31.11 -8.95 7.80
CA GLU A 936 32.18 -9.73 8.44
C GLU A 936 32.67 -10.92 7.58
N GLU A 937 31.83 -11.43 6.67
CA GLU A 937 32.18 -12.46 5.68
C GLU A 937 33.25 -11.98 4.68
N VAL A 938 33.42 -10.66 4.57
CA VAL A 938 34.40 -9.99 3.72
C VAL A 938 35.21 -9.10 4.65
N SER A 939 36.37 -9.56 5.14
CA SER A 939 37.14 -8.93 6.24
C SER A 939 37.03 -7.40 6.28
N ALA A 940 36.95 -6.78 7.47
CA ALA A 940 36.69 -5.34 7.61
C ALA A 940 37.68 -4.42 6.84
N ASP A 941 38.89 -4.92 6.56
CA ASP A 941 39.94 -4.25 5.77
C ASP A 941 39.90 -4.55 4.26
N SER A 942 38.90 -5.31 3.79
CA SER A 942 38.72 -5.71 2.41
C SER A 942 38.15 -4.57 1.57
N LEU A 943 38.65 -4.46 0.34
CA LEU A 943 38.09 -3.59 -0.69
C LEU A 943 36.73 -4.06 -1.22
N TRP A 944 36.40 -5.32 -0.98
CA TRP A 944 35.18 -5.95 -1.46
C TRP A 944 34.04 -5.74 -0.45
N LYS A 945 32.82 -5.66 -0.96
CA LYS A 945 31.60 -5.58 -0.14
C LYS A 945 30.65 -6.70 -0.52
N ALA A 946 30.10 -7.38 0.47
CA ALA A 946 29.03 -8.34 0.24
C ALA A 946 27.73 -7.59 -0.09
N SER A 947 27.02 -8.06 -1.11
CA SER A 947 25.73 -7.54 -1.53
C SER A 947 24.93 -8.63 -2.25
N PHE A 948 23.78 -8.27 -2.77
CA PHE A 948 22.99 -9.15 -3.63
C PHE A 948 22.34 -8.38 -4.77
N VAL A 949 21.96 -9.11 -5.81
CA VAL A 949 21.22 -8.60 -6.97
C VAL A 949 19.96 -9.43 -7.14
N THR A 950 18.85 -8.75 -7.41
CA THR A 950 17.57 -9.37 -7.77
C THR A 950 17.18 -8.94 -9.18
N PRO A 951 16.37 -9.73 -9.91
CA PRO A 951 15.63 -9.25 -11.05
C PRO A 951 14.86 -7.96 -10.72
N LEU A 952 14.74 -7.09 -11.72
CA LEU A 952 13.98 -5.84 -11.62
C LEU A 952 12.97 -5.76 -12.76
N PHE A 953 11.75 -5.36 -12.41
CA PHE A 953 10.60 -5.34 -13.32
C PHE A 953 10.11 -3.90 -13.55
N PRO A 954 9.64 -3.58 -14.75
CA PRO A 954 9.04 -2.26 -15.01
C PRO A 954 7.79 -2.06 -14.14
N ARG A 955 7.56 -0.81 -13.71
CA ARG A 955 6.35 -0.38 -12.97
C ARG A 955 5.29 0.23 -13.90
N GLU A 956 5.27 -0.27 -15.13
CA GLU A 956 4.37 0.11 -16.20
C GLU A 956 3.54 -1.09 -16.60
N ARG A 957 2.42 -0.85 -17.30
CA ARG A 957 1.61 -1.95 -17.80
C ARG A 957 2.36 -2.74 -18.87
N ASN A 958 2.52 -4.04 -18.64
CA ASN A 958 3.05 -4.96 -19.63
C ASN A 958 2.00 -5.19 -20.74
N ASN A 959 2.34 -4.90 -21.99
CA ASN A 959 1.40 -4.94 -23.13
C ASN A 959 1.41 -6.28 -23.88
N ILE A 960 1.95 -7.35 -23.30
CA ILE A 960 2.53 -8.42 -24.10
C ILE A 960 1.52 -9.19 -25.01
N PHE A 961 0.18 -9.19 -24.82
CA PHE A 961 -0.67 -10.15 -25.57
C PHE A 961 -2.09 -9.78 -26.06
N PHE A 962 -2.54 -8.53 -26.12
CA PHE A 962 -3.91 -8.25 -26.62
C PHE A 962 -4.12 -8.21 -28.14
N GLN A 963 -3.11 -8.50 -28.98
CA GLN A 963 -3.32 -8.57 -30.44
C GLN A 963 -3.85 -9.92 -30.97
N GLY A 964 -4.10 -10.92 -30.11
CA GLY A 964 -4.48 -12.28 -30.57
C GLY A 964 -5.90 -12.76 -30.26
N ALA A 965 -6.61 -12.14 -29.31
CA ALA A 965 -7.92 -12.65 -28.84
C ALA A 965 -8.88 -11.49 -28.55
N GLY A 966 -9.52 -10.96 -29.59
CA GLY A 966 -10.54 -9.92 -29.38
C GLY A 966 -10.98 -9.09 -30.59
N THR A 967 -10.44 -9.30 -31.79
CA THR A 967 -10.91 -8.60 -33.00
C THR A 967 -11.13 -9.57 -34.16
N CYS A 968 -12.08 -10.49 -34.02
CA CYS A 968 -12.62 -11.23 -35.17
C CYS A 968 -14.02 -10.73 -35.61
N ASP A 969 -14.65 -9.80 -34.88
CA ASP A 969 -16.06 -9.43 -35.14
C ASP A 969 -16.32 -8.02 -35.69
N GLN A 970 -15.30 -7.28 -36.14
CA GLN A 970 -15.53 -5.95 -36.76
C GLN A 970 -14.82 -5.70 -38.10
N ARG A 971 -14.31 -6.72 -38.79
CA ARG A 971 -13.69 -6.56 -40.13
C ARG A 971 -14.38 -7.29 -41.29
N ASN A 972 -15.66 -7.66 -41.16
CA ASN A 972 -16.44 -8.26 -42.26
C ASN A 972 -17.77 -7.52 -42.55
N LYS A 973 -17.77 -6.18 -42.52
CA LYS A 973 -18.86 -5.36 -43.08
C LYS A 973 -18.35 -4.13 -43.85
N ALA A 974 -17.39 -4.33 -44.75
CA ALA A 974 -17.11 -3.34 -45.79
C ALA A 974 -16.25 -3.98 -46.91
N GLN A 975 -16.88 -4.73 -47.81
CA GLN A 975 -16.50 -4.89 -49.22
C GLN A 975 -17.29 -6.06 -49.84
N ARG A 976 -18.52 -5.78 -50.24
CA ARG A 976 -19.16 -6.48 -51.37
C ARG A 976 -19.62 -5.42 -52.35
N SER A 977 -18.75 -5.07 -53.29
CA SER A 977 -19.16 -4.52 -54.59
C SER A 977 -19.24 -5.69 -55.57
N PRO A 978 -20.33 -5.87 -56.32
CA PRO A 978 -20.44 -6.93 -57.30
C PRO A 978 -19.73 -6.49 -58.58
N LYS A 979 -19.01 -7.41 -59.25
CA LYS A 979 -18.85 -7.39 -60.71
C LYS A 979 -18.21 -8.69 -61.22
N GLN A 980 -19.01 -9.35 -62.05
CA GLN A 980 -18.71 -10.35 -63.09
C GLN A 980 -18.10 -11.68 -62.67
#